data_AF-A0A958WS04-F1
#
_entry.id   AF-A0A958WS04-F1
#
_cell.length_a   1.000
_cell.length_b   1.000
_cell.length_c   1.000
_cell.angle_alpha   90.00
_cell.angle_beta   90.00
_cell.angle_gamma   90.00
#
_symmetry.space_group_name_H-M   'P 1'
#
loop_
_entity.id
_entity.type
_entity.pdbx_description
1 polymer ?
#
loop_
_entity_poly.entity_id
_entity_poly.type
_entity_poly.pdbx_seq_one_letter_code
_entity_poly.pdbx_strand_id
1 'polypeptide(L)'
;MNQPDKKKEGLRKAALHYHEFPRRGKIEVVPTKPTVTQEDLSLAYTPGVAEPCLEIARDPSLARRYTAKGNLVAVLSNGTAVLGLGNIGALAGKPVMEGKGVLFKRFADIDVFDIEVDSEDPEEVIRTARSIAPTFGGINLEDIKAPECFYIEETLKRELDIPVFHDDQHGTAIISGAALLNALELTGRDISKTKIVVSGAGAAGIACANFYISLGAKLENILMTDSKGVLWEGRGDDDTNKYKKKFFRKTTAHDLADAVRGADVFCGASMANVLKPEMIRFMADNPIIFAMANPDPEIPYTDAKAARPDAIVATGRSDYPNQVNNVLGFPFIFRGALDVEATHINEEMKRAAAYALANLAKEEVPDAVKRAYDDMTISFGPEYIIPKPFDPRVLFWAASAVAEAAMKSGVARKPVDLEAYKETLREKVDWSREFMRNIYISAKKEPKRIVFPEGDDPKIIWAASEIVQEGYAKPILLARSKVDLLNKFEELHHDSEGIEIIEPKIWPYREEYTDEYFRLRQRKGKTRNAASLSLKNYFYFGTMMVHMGHADGMVAGVTVNYPEVLRPALKIIGPKKGGKLVAGMYMLRHERKSYFFADAAVNINPTAEEMAEITLMAAEEMERMHMEPRVAMLSFSNFGSVRSPETDKITKAVELVRQRRSNIPVDGPVQPDMALDQELLAQLYPFADIRRRPNLLIFPNLDAGNISLRLVRHLSHANSIGPIIIGLAKPVHLLPRGTDVYNIVNLAAIACVDAQKVGDMVGV
;
A
#
# COMPACT_ATOMS: atom_id res chain seq x y z
N MET A 1 -10.13 -37.08 0.48
CA MET A 1 -10.05 -35.80 -0.27
C MET A 1 -8.59 -35.42 -0.43
N ASN A 2 -8.13 -35.17 -1.65
CA ASN A 2 -6.75 -34.80 -1.93
C ASN A 2 -6.45 -33.37 -1.41
N GLN A 3 -5.18 -33.07 -1.11
CA GLN A 3 -4.74 -31.75 -0.60
C GLN A 3 -5.18 -30.53 -1.45
N PRO A 4 -5.23 -30.58 -2.79
CA PRO A 4 -5.68 -29.44 -3.61
C PRO A 4 -7.15 -29.06 -3.37
N ASP A 5 -8.02 -30.06 -3.15
CA ASP A 5 -9.45 -29.86 -2.93
C ASP A 5 -9.72 -29.20 -1.57
N LYS A 6 -8.95 -29.57 -0.54
CA LYS A 6 -9.00 -28.91 0.78
C LYS A 6 -8.59 -27.43 0.71
N LYS A 7 -7.57 -27.09 -0.08
CA LYS A 7 -7.09 -25.71 -0.25
C LYS A 7 -8.11 -24.83 -0.98
N LYS A 8 -8.77 -25.36 -2.02
CA LYS A 8 -9.88 -24.69 -2.73
C LYS A 8 -11.10 -24.46 -1.82
N GLU A 9 -11.47 -25.45 -1.00
CA GLU A 9 -12.60 -25.32 -0.08
C GLU A 9 -12.34 -24.28 1.02
N GLY A 10 -11.10 -24.23 1.56
CA GLY A 10 -10.67 -23.20 2.50
C GLY A 10 -10.75 -21.78 1.92
N LEU A 11 -10.26 -21.60 0.68
CA LEU A 11 -10.33 -20.31 -0.02
C LEU A 11 -11.79 -19.87 -0.26
N ARG A 12 -12.67 -20.80 -0.66
CA ARG A 12 -14.10 -20.50 -0.86
C ARG A 12 -14.76 -20.00 0.43
N LYS A 13 -14.54 -20.69 1.56
CA LYS A 13 -15.10 -20.29 2.86
C LYS A 13 -14.56 -18.92 3.28
N ALA A 14 -13.26 -18.69 3.14
CA ALA A 14 -12.64 -17.40 3.46
C ALA A 14 -13.20 -16.26 2.59
N ALA A 15 -13.37 -16.48 1.28
CA ALA A 15 -13.90 -15.47 0.37
C ALA A 15 -15.35 -15.11 0.71
N LEU A 16 -16.21 -16.09 1.01
CA LEU A 16 -17.60 -15.83 1.42
C LEU A 16 -17.66 -15.11 2.76
N HIS A 17 -16.90 -15.57 3.76
CA HIS A 17 -16.82 -14.93 5.07
C HIS A 17 -16.36 -13.47 4.96
N TYR A 18 -15.36 -13.18 4.11
CA TYR A 18 -14.87 -11.83 3.86
C TYR A 18 -15.94 -10.88 3.31
N HIS A 19 -16.92 -11.38 2.55
CA HIS A 19 -18.02 -10.54 2.02
C HIS A 19 -19.20 -10.41 2.99
N GLU A 20 -19.29 -11.26 4.00
CA GLU A 20 -20.41 -11.30 4.94
C GLU A 20 -20.11 -10.56 6.25
N PHE A 21 -18.88 -10.69 6.78
CA PHE A 21 -18.50 -10.23 8.11
C PHE A 21 -17.32 -9.27 8.12
N PRO A 22 -17.25 -8.35 9.10
CA PRO A 22 -18.27 -8.06 10.12
C PRO A 22 -19.47 -7.25 9.58
N ARG A 23 -19.35 -6.75 8.34
CA ARG A 23 -20.39 -6.00 7.62
C ARG A 23 -20.49 -6.57 6.21
N ARG A 24 -21.71 -6.68 5.71
CA ARG A 24 -21.99 -7.20 4.36
C ARG A 24 -21.48 -6.24 3.28
N GLY A 25 -20.91 -6.81 2.22
CA GLY A 25 -20.33 -6.05 1.11
C GLY A 25 -18.96 -5.47 1.47
N LYS A 26 -18.36 -4.77 0.51
CA LYS A 26 -16.97 -4.26 0.64
C LYS A 26 -16.85 -2.74 0.69
N ILE A 27 -17.97 -2.03 0.56
CA ILE A 27 -18.01 -0.57 0.46
C ILE A 27 -19.02 0.04 1.44
N GLU A 28 -18.80 1.30 1.79
CA GLU A 28 -19.72 2.11 2.59
C GLU A 28 -19.64 3.58 2.16
N VAL A 29 -20.70 4.35 2.43
CA VAL A 29 -20.73 5.80 2.25
C VAL A 29 -20.55 6.47 3.61
N VAL A 30 -19.57 7.36 3.70
CA VAL A 30 -19.22 8.07 4.95
C VAL A 30 -19.22 9.58 4.68
N PRO A 31 -19.84 10.41 5.55
CA PRO A 31 -19.74 11.87 5.43
C PRO A 31 -18.30 12.36 5.50
N THR A 32 -17.95 13.34 4.67
CA THR A 32 -16.59 13.93 4.62
C THR A 32 -16.47 15.24 5.42
N LYS A 33 -17.59 15.75 5.95
CA LYS A 33 -17.69 16.97 6.74
C LYS A 33 -18.34 16.66 8.09
N PRO A 34 -18.07 17.46 9.15
CA PRO A 34 -18.79 17.33 10.42
C PRO A 34 -20.30 17.40 10.23
N THR A 35 -21.05 16.63 11.02
CA THR A 35 -22.52 16.58 11.02
C THR A 35 -23.07 16.43 12.45
N VAL A 36 -22.41 17.06 13.43
CA VAL A 36 -22.67 16.82 14.87
C VAL A 36 -23.50 17.95 15.48
N THR A 37 -23.33 19.18 14.99
CA THR A 37 -24.00 20.37 15.53
C THR A 37 -25.16 20.83 14.65
N GLN A 38 -26.01 21.73 15.19
CA GLN A 38 -27.04 22.40 14.40
C GLN A 38 -26.43 23.26 13.28
N GLU A 39 -25.30 23.90 13.53
CA GLU A 39 -24.56 24.66 12.54
C GLU A 39 -24.07 23.75 11.41
N ASP A 40 -23.45 22.61 11.75
CA ASP A 40 -23.03 21.60 10.77
C ASP A 40 -24.20 21.17 9.86
N LEU A 41 -25.36 20.87 10.45
CA LEU A 41 -26.55 20.47 9.70
C LEU A 41 -27.08 21.61 8.82
N SER A 42 -27.02 22.85 9.30
CA SER A 42 -27.44 24.04 8.54
C SER A 42 -26.55 24.31 7.33
N LEU A 43 -25.28 23.89 7.36
CA LEU A 43 -24.33 23.99 6.24
C LEU A 43 -24.42 22.78 5.31
N ALA A 44 -24.49 21.57 5.87
CA ALA A 44 -24.58 20.33 5.11
C ALA A 44 -25.93 20.18 4.38
N TYR A 45 -26.98 20.80 4.91
CA TYR A 45 -28.31 20.77 4.35
C TYR A 45 -28.95 22.16 4.40
N THR A 46 -30.25 22.26 4.65
CA THR A 46 -30.96 23.53 4.62
C THR A 46 -30.66 24.39 5.87
N PRO A 47 -30.48 25.71 5.69
CA PRO A 47 -30.59 26.46 4.42
C PRO A 47 -29.28 26.54 3.60
N GLY A 48 -28.11 26.26 4.18
CA GLY A 48 -26.80 26.55 3.60
C GLY A 48 -26.48 25.83 2.28
N VAL A 49 -27.00 24.63 2.07
CA VAL A 49 -26.84 23.85 0.83
C VAL A 49 -27.42 24.56 -0.40
N ALA A 50 -28.30 25.55 -0.23
CA ALA A 50 -28.82 26.34 -1.34
C ALA A 50 -27.73 27.15 -2.06
N GLU A 51 -26.72 27.64 -1.33
CA GLU A 51 -25.64 28.47 -1.90
C GLU A 51 -24.81 27.72 -2.96
N PRO A 52 -24.21 26.54 -2.70
CA PRO A 52 -23.49 25.81 -3.74
C PRO A 52 -24.39 25.39 -4.90
N CYS A 53 -25.68 25.10 -4.66
CA CYS A 53 -26.64 24.80 -5.73
C CYS A 53 -26.84 26.00 -6.68
N LEU A 54 -27.00 27.21 -6.13
CA LEU A 54 -27.15 28.43 -6.93
C LEU A 54 -25.85 28.77 -7.69
N GLU A 55 -24.69 28.57 -7.07
CA GLU A 55 -23.40 28.75 -7.75
C GLU A 55 -23.22 27.76 -8.91
N ILE A 56 -23.57 26.49 -8.74
CA ILE A 56 -23.51 25.49 -9.83
C ILE A 56 -24.53 25.79 -10.93
N ALA A 57 -25.71 26.30 -10.58
CA ALA A 57 -26.69 26.73 -11.57
C ALA A 57 -26.19 27.91 -12.43
N ARG A 58 -25.35 28.79 -11.87
CA ARG A 58 -24.68 29.88 -12.59
C ARG A 58 -23.51 29.38 -13.44
N ASP A 59 -22.68 28.50 -12.88
CA ASP A 59 -21.54 27.89 -13.56
C ASP A 59 -21.47 26.39 -13.26
N PRO A 60 -21.90 25.53 -14.20
CA PRO A 60 -21.88 24.07 -14.04
C PRO A 60 -20.48 23.49 -13.78
N SER A 61 -19.41 24.19 -14.14
CA SER A 61 -18.04 23.71 -13.90
C SER A 61 -17.73 23.61 -12.39
N LEU A 62 -18.36 24.45 -11.57
CA LEU A 62 -18.21 24.48 -10.11
C LEU A 62 -18.73 23.21 -9.43
N ALA A 63 -19.48 22.35 -10.12
CA ALA A 63 -19.88 21.05 -9.60
C ALA A 63 -18.67 20.22 -9.16
N ARG A 64 -17.52 20.31 -9.84
CA ARG A 64 -16.28 19.62 -9.45
C ARG A 64 -15.64 20.17 -8.17
N ARG A 65 -15.93 21.43 -7.84
CA ARG A 65 -15.40 22.12 -6.66
C ARG A 65 -16.27 21.91 -5.42
N TYR A 66 -17.59 21.99 -5.57
CA TYR A 66 -18.52 21.98 -4.45
C TYR A 66 -19.17 20.62 -4.19
N THR A 67 -18.94 19.62 -5.04
CA THR A 67 -19.50 18.27 -4.87
C THR A 67 -18.43 17.20 -4.99
N ALA A 68 -18.79 15.95 -4.68
CA ALA A 68 -17.91 14.80 -4.85
C ALA A 68 -17.56 14.49 -6.33
N LYS A 69 -18.23 15.13 -7.31
CA LYS A 69 -18.02 14.88 -8.76
C LYS A 69 -16.56 14.91 -9.18
N GLY A 70 -15.73 15.79 -8.59
CA GLY A 70 -14.31 15.89 -8.91
C GLY A 70 -13.47 14.65 -8.57
N ASN A 71 -13.96 13.77 -7.70
CA ASN A 71 -13.23 12.58 -7.23
C ASN A 71 -14.02 11.26 -7.36
N LEU A 72 -15.24 11.31 -7.90
CA LEU A 72 -16.18 10.20 -7.93
C LEU A 72 -16.23 9.53 -9.31
N VAL A 73 -16.04 8.22 -9.37
CA VAL A 73 -16.11 7.42 -10.60
C VAL A 73 -17.26 6.43 -10.52
N ALA A 74 -17.99 6.25 -11.62
CA ALA A 74 -18.93 5.14 -11.76
C ALA A 74 -18.20 3.90 -12.24
N VAL A 75 -18.29 2.78 -11.53
CA VAL A 75 -17.96 1.47 -12.08
C VAL A 75 -19.25 0.89 -12.64
N LEU A 76 -19.40 0.92 -13.96
CA LEU A 76 -20.65 0.57 -14.64
C LEU A 76 -20.50 -0.76 -15.39
N SER A 77 -21.41 -1.69 -15.10
CA SER A 77 -21.46 -3.01 -15.74
C SER A 77 -22.90 -3.47 -15.94
N ASN A 78 -23.11 -4.34 -16.93
CA ASN A 78 -24.34 -5.12 -17.05
C ASN A 78 -24.15 -6.61 -16.74
N GLY A 79 -22.96 -7.02 -16.29
CA GLY A 79 -22.68 -8.39 -15.87
C GLY A 79 -22.67 -9.43 -17.00
N THR A 80 -22.50 -8.99 -18.25
CA THR A 80 -22.55 -9.88 -19.42
C THR A 80 -21.24 -10.60 -19.73
N ALA A 81 -20.13 -10.20 -19.10
CA ALA A 81 -18.81 -10.81 -19.27
C ALA A 81 -17.99 -10.81 -17.98
N VAL A 82 -18.58 -11.27 -16.86
CA VAL A 82 -17.93 -11.22 -15.55
C VAL A 82 -16.76 -12.20 -15.47
N LEU A 83 -15.53 -11.68 -15.44
CA LEU A 83 -14.30 -12.49 -15.38
C LEU A 83 -14.30 -13.60 -16.47
N GLY A 84 -13.89 -14.82 -16.11
CA GLY A 84 -14.03 -16.01 -16.95
C GLY A 84 -15.39 -16.73 -16.81
N LEU A 85 -16.37 -16.13 -16.12
CA LEU A 85 -17.68 -16.75 -15.84
C LEU A 85 -18.72 -16.45 -16.93
N GLY A 86 -18.47 -15.43 -17.77
CA GLY A 86 -19.36 -15.03 -18.85
C GLY A 86 -20.55 -14.23 -18.35
N ASN A 87 -21.70 -14.40 -19.01
CA ASN A 87 -22.93 -13.70 -18.65
C ASN A 87 -23.60 -14.37 -17.46
N ILE A 88 -23.44 -13.77 -16.27
CA ILE A 88 -24.07 -14.21 -15.03
C ILE A 88 -25.07 -13.18 -14.48
N GLY A 89 -25.30 -12.09 -15.22
CA GLY A 89 -26.23 -11.02 -14.89
C GLY A 89 -25.68 -9.98 -13.92
N ALA A 90 -26.33 -8.81 -13.91
CA ALA A 90 -25.85 -7.63 -13.21
C ALA A 90 -25.68 -7.85 -11.68
N LEU A 91 -26.65 -8.51 -11.03
CA LEU A 91 -26.57 -8.80 -9.58
C LEU A 91 -25.42 -9.72 -9.19
N ALA A 92 -25.14 -10.74 -10.01
CA ALA A 92 -24.04 -11.67 -9.72
C ALA A 92 -22.66 -11.04 -10.01
N GLY A 93 -22.62 -10.03 -10.89
CA GLY A 93 -21.43 -9.20 -11.14
C GLY A 93 -21.12 -8.20 -10.02
N LYS A 94 -22.11 -7.78 -9.23
CA LYS A 94 -21.96 -6.77 -8.17
C LYS A 94 -20.74 -6.96 -7.25
N PRO A 95 -20.43 -8.16 -6.72
CA PRO A 95 -19.24 -8.33 -5.90
C PRO A 95 -17.95 -7.93 -6.65
N VAL A 96 -17.84 -8.15 -7.96
CA VAL A 96 -16.67 -7.72 -8.73
C VAL A 96 -16.61 -6.19 -8.81
N MET A 97 -17.74 -5.53 -9.03
CA MET A 97 -17.85 -4.06 -9.11
C MET A 97 -17.51 -3.37 -7.79
N GLU A 98 -18.03 -3.86 -6.66
CA GLU A 98 -17.62 -3.39 -5.33
C GLU A 98 -16.10 -3.58 -5.14
N GLY A 99 -15.55 -4.69 -5.64
CA GLY A 99 -14.12 -4.97 -5.63
C GLY A 99 -13.32 -3.90 -6.37
N LYS A 100 -13.76 -3.48 -7.56
CA LYS A 100 -13.15 -2.38 -8.31
C LYS A 100 -13.20 -1.07 -7.51
N GLY A 101 -14.32 -0.79 -6.83
CA GLY A 101 -14.44 0.34 -5.91
C GLY A 101 -13.39 0.32 -4.80
N VAL A 102 -13.16 -0.83 -4.17
CA VAL A 102 -12.08 -0.99 -3.17
C VAL A 102 -10.71 -0.69 -3.77
N LEU A 103 -10.43 -1.15 -4.99
CA LEU A 103 -9.14 -0.93 -5.65
C LEU A 103 -8.93 0.54 -6.01
N PHE A 104 -9.93 1.21 -6.60
CA PHE A 104 -9.90 2.65 -6.86
C PHE A 104 -9.60 3.45 -5.58
N LYS A 105 -10.31 3.14 -4.49
CA LYS A 105 -10.14 3.84 -3.22
C LYS A 105 -8.78 3.55 -2.59
N ARG A 106 -8.33 2.29 -2.58
CA ARG A 106 -7.09 1.87 -1.91
C ARG A 106 -5.83 2.37 -2.60
N PHE A 107 -5.81 2.34 -3.93
CA PHE A 107 -4.60 2.61 -4.70
C PHE A 107 -4.50 4.06 -5.20
N ALA A 108 -5.63 4.72 -5.42
CA ALA A 108 -5.68 6.05 -6.02
C ALA A 108 -6.53 7.06 -5.25
N ASP A 109 -7.14 6.66 -4.12
CA ASP A 109 -8.06 7.50 -3.33
C ASP A 109 -9.19 8.10 -4.18
N ILE A 110 -9.74 7.27 -5.06
CA ILE A 110 -10.91 7.61 -5.89
C ILE A 110 -12.14 7.02 -5.24
N ASP A 111 -13.17 7.85 -5.08
CA ASP A 111 -14.47 7.40 -4.55
C ASP A 111 -15.26 6.75 -5.69
N VAL A 112 -16.01 5.70 -5.39
CA VAL A 112 -16.72 4.92 -6.40
C VAL A 112 -18.14 4.64 -5.97
N PHE A 113 -19.06 4.74 -6.92
CA PHE A 113 -20.30 3.98 -6.90
C PHE A 113 -20.26 2.93 -8.01
N ASP A 114 -20.57 1.70 -7.64
CA ASP A 114 -20.86 0.62 -8.57
C ASP A 114 -22.30 0.72 -9.06
N ILE A 115 -22.48 0.55 -10.38
CA ILE A 115 -23.74 0.72 -11.10
C ILE A 115 -23.98 -0.53 -11.94
N GLU A 116 -24.82 -1.42 -11.42
CA GLU A 116 -25.29 -2.63 -12.10
C GLU A 116 -26.52 -2.32 -12.96
N VAL A 117 -26.37 -2.33 -14.29
CA VAL A 117 -27.46 -2.11 -15.25
C VAL A 117 -28.04 -3.46 -15.66
N ASP A 118 -29.28 -3.75 -15.27
CA ASP A 118 -29.97 -5.00 -15.63
C ASP A 118 -30.57 -4.94 -17.04
N SER A 119 -29.70 -4.76 -18.05
CA SER A 119 -30.08 -4.77 -19.46
C SER A 119 -28.93 -5.24 -20.36
N GLU A 120 -29.26 -6.11 -21.31
CA GLU A 120 -28.35 -6.53 -22.37
C GLU A 120 -28.40 -5.63 -23.61
N ASP A 121 -29.37 -4.70 -23.70
CA ASP A 121 -29.45 -3.75 -24.81
C ASP A 121 -28.37 -2.66 -24.66
N PRO A 122 -27.38 -2.56 -25.57
CA PRO A 122 -26.35 -1.53 -25.50
C PRO A 122 -26.92 -0.11 -25.49
N GLU A 123 -28.05 0.16 -26.13
CA GLU A 123 -28.69 1.49 -26.13
C GLU A 123 -29.22 1.89 -24.75
N GLU A 124 -29.75 0.93 -23.99
CA GLU A 124 -30.21 1.17 -22.62
C GLU A 124 -29.02 1.42 -21.68
N VAL A 125 -27.92 0.67 -21.86
CA VAL A 125 -26.67 0.90 -21.11
C VAL A 125 -26.12 2.31 -21.41
N ILE A 126 -26.05 2.71 -22.68
CA ILE A 126 -25.61 4.04 -23.10
C ILE A 126 -26.53 5.13 -22.52
N ARG A 127 -27.85 4.96 -22.62
CA ARG A 127 -28.83 5.90 -22.07
C ARG A 127 -28.70 6.06 -20.56
N THR A 128 -28.49 4.96 -19.84
CA THR A 128 -28.31 4.96 -18.38
C THR A 128 -27.04 5.72 -18.02
N ALA A 129 -25.90 5.37 -18.64
CA ALA A 129 -24.62 6.03 -18.41
C ALA A 129 -24.71 7.56 -18.67
N ARG A 130 -25.38 7.98 -19.75
CA ARG A 130 -25.60 9.41 -20.04
C ARG A 130 -26.43 10.11 -18.98
N SER A 131 -27.52 9.47 -18.54
CA SER A 131 -28.46 10.06 -17.58
C SER A 131 -27.82 10.29 -16.21
N ILE A 132 -26.88 9.42 -15.82
CA ILE A 132 -26.19 9.51 -14.52
C ILE A 132 -24.84 10.25 -14.58
N ALA A 133 -24.31 10.55 -15.77
CA ALA A 133 -23.03 11.24 -15.95
C ALA A 133 -22.88 12.57 -15.17
N PRO A 134 -23.94 13.38 -14.92
CA PRO A 134 -23.82 14.57 -14.08
C PRO A 134 -23.26 14.29 -12.67
N THR A 135 -23.48 13.10 -12.10
CA THR A 135 -22.97 12.70 -10.78
C THR A 135 -21.45 12.46 -10.76
N PHE A 136 -20.88 11.99 -11.87
CA PHE A 136 -19.54 11.39 -11.89
C PHE A 136 -18.49 12.27 -12.56
N GLY A 137 -17.26 12.19 -12.08
CA GLY A 137 -16.07 12.76 -12.72
C GLY A 137 -15.51 11.89 -13.84
N GLY A 138 -15.87 10.60 -13.88
CA GLY A 138 -15.51 9.65 -14.92
C GLY A 138 -16.33 8.36 -14.83
N ILE A 139 -16.34 7.56 -15.90
CA ILE A 139 -17.03 6.27 -16.00
C ILE A 139 -16.04 5.18 -16.38
N ASN A 140 -15.90 4.19 -15.51
CA ASN A 140 -15.19 2.95 -15.77
C ASN A 140 -16.18 1.87 -16.20
N LEU A 141 -16.12 1.44 -17.47
CA LEU A 141 -16.93 0.33 -17.98
C LEU A 141 -16.23 -0.99 -17.65
N GLU A 142 -16.99 -1.97 -17.18
CA GLU A 142 -16.47 -3.23 -16.67
C GLU A 142 -17.35 -4.43 -17.04
N ASP A 143 -16.74 -5.57 -17.37
CA ASP A 143 -17.40 -6.86 -17.57
C ASP A 143 -18.60 -6.81 -18.55
N ILE A 144 -18.43 -6.09 -19.67
CA ILE A 144 -19.41 -6.00 -20.77
C ILE A 144 -18.93 -6.83 -21.97
N LYS A 145 -19.80 -7.70 -22.50
CA LYS A 145 -19.46 -8.61 -23.61
C LYS A 145 -19.10 -7.85 -24.91
N ALA A 146 -18.26 -8.48 -25.73
CA ALA A 146 -17.99 -8.02 -27.09
C ALA A 146 -19.02 -8.64 -28.07
N PRO A 147 -19.42 -7.93 -29.15
CA PRO A 147 -18.89 -6.63 -29.61
C PRO A 147 -19.53 -5.38 -29.00
N GLU A 148 -20.56 -5.52 -28.16
CA GLU A 148 -21.36 -4.42 -27.61
C GLU A 148 -20.52 -3.43 -26.80
N CYS A 149 -19.56 -3.92 -26.01
CA CYS A 149 -18.66 -3.09 -25.22
C CYS A 149 -17.91 -2.02 -26.05
N PHE A 150 -17.50 -2.34 -27.28
CA PHE A 150 -16.85 -1.38 -28.16
C PHE A 150 -17.81 -0.27 -28.60
N TYR A 151 -19.04 -0.64 -28.98
CA TYR A 151 -20.04 0.32 -29.40
C TYR A 151 -20.48 1.24 -28.26
N ILE A 152 -20.66 0.68 -27.07
CA ILE A 152 -20.98 1.43 -25.85
C ILE A 152 -19.86 2.43 -25.54
N GLU A 153 -18.60 1.97 -25.51
CA GLU A 153 -17.47 2.85 -25.21
C GLU A 153 -17.28 3.94 -26.28
N GLU A 154 -17.27 3.60 -27.57
CA GLU A 154 -17.13 4.58 -28.67
C GLU A 154 -18.20 5.67 -28.59
N THR A 155 -19.44 5.28 -28.30
CA THR A 155 -20.57 6.20 -28.22
C THR A 155 -20.46 7.09 -26.98
N LEU A 156 -20.18 6.53 -25.81
CA LEU A 156 -20.05 7.30 -24.58
C LEU A 156 -18.85 8.25 -24.60
N LYS A 157 -17.71 7.83 -25.16
CA LYS A 157 -16.54 8.72 -25.35
C LYS A 157 -16.82 9.88 -26.29
N ARG A 158 -17.75 9.74 -27.24
CA ARG A 158 -18.14 10.82 -28.16
C ARG A 158 -19.14 11.77 -27.53
N GLU A 159 -20.06 11.26 -26.71
CA GLU A 159 -21.21 12.02 -26.20
C GLU A 159 -20.98 12.66 -24.84
N LEU A 160 -20.05 12.15 -24.02
CA LEU A 160 -19.81 12.64 -22.67
C LEU A 160 -18.61 13.58 -22.60
N ASP A 161 -18.68 14.55 -21.69
CA ASP A 161 -17.59 15.50 -21.40
C ASP A 161 -16.69 15.02 -20.24
N ILE A 162 -16.78 13.74 -19.86
CA ILE A 162 -16.02 13.10 -18.78
C ILE A 162 -15.28 11.87 -19.32
N PRO A 163 -14.13 11.51 -18.73
CA PRO A 163 -13.37 10.34 -19.14
C PRO A 163 -14.20 9.07 -19.02
N VAL A 164 -14.33 8.35 -20.14
CA VAL A 164 -14.89 6.99 -20.21
C VAL A 164 -13.76 6.03 -20.58
N PHE A 165 -13.65 4.94 -19.83
CA PHE A 165 -12.59 3.94 -19.99
C PHE A 165 -13.13 2.55 -19.72
N HIS A 166 -12.96 1.63 -20.66
CA HIS A 166 -13.26 0.22 -20.43
C HIS A 166 -12.03 -0.54 -19.94
N ASP A 167 -12.06 -1.06 -18.71
CA ASP A 167 -10.86 -1.66 -18.09
C ASP A 167 -10.46 -2.99 -18.74
N ASP A 168 -11.41 -3.89 -19.03
CA ASP A 168 -11.10 -5.17 -19.67
C ASP A 168 -10.42 -5.02 -21.04
N GLN A 169 -10.73 -3.94 -21.75
CA GLN A 169 -10.09 -3.57 -23.01
C GLN A 169 -8.74 -2.92 -22.75
N HIS A 170 -8.77 -1.70 -22.22
CA HIS A 170 -7.61 -0.82 -22.22
C HIS A 170 -6.68 -1.08 -21.04
N GLY A 171 -7.20 -1.52 -19.89
CA GLY A 171 -6.37 -1.94 -18.75
C GLY A 171 -5.44 -3.07 -19.16
N THR A 172 -5.99 -4.16 -19.70
CA THR A 172 -5.21 -5.31 -20.19
C THR A 172 -4.20 -4.88 -21.25
N ALA A 173 -4.61 -4.03 -22.20
CA ALA A 173 -3.75 -3.55 -23.28
C ALA A 173 -2.56 -2.72 -22.78
N ILE A 174 -2.79 -1.79 -21.85
CA ILE A 174 -1.76 -0.89 -21.32
C ILE A 174 -0.73 -1.68 -20.50
N ILE A 175 -1.18 -2.56 -19.61
CA ILE A 175 -0.31 -3.33 -18.73
C ILE A 175 0.50 -4.35 -19.54
N SER A 176 -0.13 -5.07 -20.47
CA SER A 176 0.60 -5.96 -21.37
C SER A 176 1.53 -5.19 -22.32
N GLY A 177 1.18 -3.98 -22.74
CA GLY A 177 2.04 -3.11 -23.54
C GLY A 177 3.30 -2.66 -22.78
N ALA A 178 3.16 -2.31 -21.50
CA ALA A 178 4.30 -2.00 -20.64
C ALA A 178 5.25 -3.21 -20.49
N ALA A 179 4.69 -4.39 -20.24
CA ALA A 179 5.44 -5.63 -20.19
C ALA A 179 6.13 -5.95 -21.54
N LEU A 180 5.43 -5.72 -22.67
CA LEU A 180 5.95 -5.95 -24.01
C LEU A 180 7.17 -5.09 -24.30
N LEU A 181 7.12 -3.78 -23.98
CA LEU A 181 8.24 -2.86 -24.18
C LEU A 181 9.52 -3.38 -23.49
N ASN A 182 9.39 -3.79 -22.24
CA ASN A 182 10.51 -4.32 -21.46
C ASN A 182 10.99 -5.69 -21.95
N ALA A 183 10.08 -6.59 -22.33
CA ALA A 183 10.44 -7.90 -22.86
C ALA A 183 11.14 -7.80 -24.24
N LEU A 184 10.72 -6.86 -25.09
CA LEU A 184 11.38 -6.58 -26.37
C LEU A 184 12.78 -6.04 -26.15
N GLU A 185 12.97 -5.13 -25.18
CA GLU A 185 14.29 -4.60 -24.82
C GLU A 185 15.23 -5.72 -24.32
N LEU A 186 14.76 -6.56 -23.40
CA LEU A 186 15.53 -7.70 -22.89
C LEU A 186 15.90 -8.72 -23.98
N THR A 187 15.10 -8.81 -25.04
CA THR A 187 15.34 -9.74 -26.16
C THR A 187 15.97 -9.06 -27.38
N GLY A 188 16.30 -7.76 -27.29
CA GLY A 188 16.93 -7.00 -28.38
C GLY A 188 16.07 -6.84 -29.64
N ARG A 189 14.74 -6.87 -29.50
CA ARG A 189 13.78 -6.83 -30.62
C ARG A 189 13.22 -5.43 -30.88
N ASP A 190 13.05 -5.12 -32.16
CA ASP A 190 12.35 -3.92 -32.64
C ASP A 190 10.86 -4.24 -32.85
N ILE A 191 9.98 -3.55 -32.10
CA ILE A 191 8.52 -3.74 -32.15
C ILE A 191 7.94 -3.69 -33.56
N SER A 192 8.54 -2.90 -34.46
CA SER A 192 8.07 -2.74 -35.84
C SER A 192 8.33 -3.96 -36.73
N LYS A 193 9.20 -4.88 -36.28
CA LYS A 193 9.58 -6.13 -36.98
C LYS A 193 9.10 -7.40 -36.27
N THR A 194 8.68 -7.27 -35.01
CA THR A 194 8.22 -8.36 -34.17
C THR A 194 6.96 -9.02 -34.74
N LYS A 195 6.97 -10.35 -34.87
CA LYS A 195 5.80 -11.16 -35.24
C LYS A 195 4.96 -11.49 -34.00
N ILE A 196 3.73 -11.00 -33.97
CA ILE A 196 2.84 -11.10 -32.82
C ILE A 196 1.64 -11.98 -33.17
N VAL A 197 1.36 -12.97 -32.34
CA VAL A 197 0.14 -13.77 -32.41
C VAL A 197 -0.75 -13.39 -31.24
N VAL A 198 -1.98 -12.97 -31.55
CA VAL A 198 -3.00 -12.66 -30.55
C VAL A 198 -4.03 -13.79 -30.54
N SER A 199 -4.14 -14.48 -29.42
CA SER A 199 -5.15 -15.52 -29.24
C SER A 199 -6.35 -14.96 -28.49
N GLY A 200 -7.50 -14.93 -29.18
CA GLY A 200 -8.72 -14.29 -28.71
C GLY A 200 -9.03 -13.01 -29.49
N ALA A 201 -10.15 -13.01 -30.22
CA ALA A 201 -10.65 -11.86 -30.97
C ALA A 201 -11.82 -11.16 -30.26
N GLY A 202 -11.79 -11.15 -28.93
CA GLY A 202 -12.74 -10.43 -28.06
C GLY A 202 -12.24 -9.03 -27.69
N ALA A 203 -12.88 -8.43 -26.67
CA ALA A 203 -12.58 -7.09 -26.15
C ALA A 203 -11.07 -6.87 -25.88
N ALA A 204 -10.50 -7.66 -24.98
CA ALA A 204 -9.10 -7.55 -24.57
C ALA A 204 -8.12 -7.82 -25.71
N GLY A 205 -8.29 -8.89 -26.50
CA GLY A 205 -7.36 -9.24 -27.58
C GLY A 205 -7.29 -8.18 -28.69
N ILE A 206 -8.45 -7.64 -29.11
CA ILE A 206 -8.51 -6.53 -30.08
C ILE A 206 -7.89 -5.26 -29.51
N ALA A 207 -8.15 -4.95 -28.24
CA ALA A 207 -7.57 -3.77 -27.58
C ALA A 207 -6.04 -3.88 -27.45
N CYS A 208 -5.51 -5.03 -27.02
CA CYS A 208 -4.07 -5.29 -26.96
C CYS A 208 -3.43 -5.11 -28.35
N ALA A 209 -4.00 -5.71 -29.40
CA ALA A 209 -3.46 -5.61 -30.75
C ALA A 209 -3.43 -4.16 -31.26
N ASN A 210 -4.52 -3.40 -31.07
CA ASN A 210 -4.57 -1.99 -31.45
C ASN A 210 -3.58 -1.14 -30.64
N PHE A 211 -3.44 -1.43 -29.35
CA PHE A 211 -2.51 -0.69 -28.49
C PHE A 211 -1.05 -0.98 -28.85
N TYR A 212 -0.70 -2.24 -29.17
CA TYR A 212 0.64 -2.58 -29.64
C TYR A 212 0.96 -1.86 -30.96
N ILE A 213 -0.02 -1.70 -31.85
CA ILE A 213 0.13 -0.87 -33.05
C ILE A 213 0.41 0.60 -32.67
N SER A 214 -0.28 1.14 -31.67
CA SER A 214 -0.03 2.49 -31.17
C SER A 214 1.37 2.68 -30.56
N LEU A 215 1.99 1.58 -30.07
CA LEU A 215 3.37 1.54 -29.57
C LEU A 215 4.41 1.34 -30.68
N GLY A 216 3.98 1.06 -31.91
CA GLY A 216 4.85 0.92 -33.09
C GLY A 216 4.82 -0.45 -33.78
N ALA A 217 4.03 -1.42 -33.28
CA ALA A 217 3.86 -2.69 -33.98
C ALA A 217 3.18 -2.49 -35.34
N LYS A 218 3.62 -3.24 -36.34
CA LYS A 218 3.02 -3.16 -37.68
C LYS A 218 1.86 -4.14 -37.81
N LEU A 219 0.76 -3.67 -38.39
CA LEU A 219 -0.47 -4.47 -38.54
C LEU A 219 -0.24 -5.72 -39.42
N GLU A 220 0.67 -5.66 -40.39
CA GLU A 220 1.05 -6.81 -41.22
C GLU A 220 1.80 -7.91 -40.45
N ASN A 221 2.38 -7.61 -39.28
CA ASN A 221 3.10 -8.58 -38.45
C ASN A 221 2.23 -9.21 -37.35
N ILE A 222 0.93 -8.87 -37.31
CA ILE A 222 -0.01 -9.37 -36.32
C ILE A 222 -0.92 -10.41 -36.96
N LEU A 223 -0.92 -11.63 -36.42
CA LEU A 223 -1.95 -12.64 -36.68
C LEU A 223 -2.87 -12.73 -35.47
N MET A 224 -4.17 -12.78 -35.72
CA MET A 224 -5.18 -12.92 -34.66
C MET A 224 -5.97 -14.21 -34.87
N THR A 225 -6.26 -14.92 -33.79
CA THR A 225 -7.08 -16.13 -33.81
C THR A 225 -8.34 -15.96 -32.97
N ASP A 226 -9.44 -16.54 -33.42
CA ASP A 226 -10.65 -16.71 -32.61
C ASP A 226 -10.98 -18.19 -32.42
N SER A 227 -12.18 -18.49 -31.94
CA SER A 227 -12.63 -19.86 -31.69
C SER A 227 -12.67 -20.76 -32.93
N LYS A 228 -12.62 -20.18 -34.14
CA LYS A 228 -12.62 -20.90 -35.42
C LYS A 228 -11.24 -20.97 -36.09
N GLY A 229 -10.18 -20.45 -35.44
CA GLY A 229 -8.82 -20.39 -36.00
C GLY A 229 -8.35 -18.99 -36.40
N VAL A 230 -7.38 -18.89 -37.29
CA VAL A 230 -6.77 -17.61 -37.74
C VAL A 230 -7.78 -16.78 -38.52
N LEU A 231 -7.78 -15.46 -38.31
CA LEU A 231 -8.51 -14.50 -39.14
C LEU A 231 -7.77 -14.31 -40.48
N TRP A 232 -8.04 -15.19 -41.45
CA TRP A 232 -7.40 -15.16 -42.77
C TRP A 232 -8.36 -14.74 -43.90
N GLU A 233 -7.85 -14.04 -44.90
CA GLU A 233 -8.64 -13.53 -46.03
C GLU A 233 -9.24 -14.66 -46.87
N GLY A 234 -10.56 -14.77 -46.92
CA GLY A 234 -11.27 -15.84 -47.63
C GLY A 234 -11.76 -16.98 -46.75
N ARG A 235 -11.68 -16.85 -45.40
CA ARG A 235 -12.17 -17.85 -44.43
C ARG A 235 -13.66 -18.19 -44.57
N GLY A 236 -14.46 -17.30 -45.18
CA GLY A 236 -15.85 -17.59 -45.55
C GLY A 236 -16.84 -17.61 -44.38
N ASP A 237 -16.47 -17.08 -43.21
CA ASP A 237 -17.35 -16.94 -42.05
C ASP A 237 -18.15 -15.63 -42.10
N ASP A 238 -19.47 -15.73 -41.83
CA ASP A 238 -20.41 -14.59 -41.69
C ASP A 238 -20.17 -13.74 -40.42
N ASP A 239 -18.90 -13.48 -40.07
CA ASP A 239 -18.59 -12.65 -38.90
C ASP A 239 -18.89 -11.17 -39.19
N THR A 240 -20.00 -10.70 -38.62
CA THR A 240 -20.50 -9.33 -38.78
C THR A 240 -19.75 -8.32 -37.92
N ASN A 241 -18.83 -8.75 -37.05
CA ASN A 241 -18.09 -7.86 -36.16
C ASN A 241 -17.09 -6.97 -36.95
N LYS A 242 -17.45 -5.69 -37.12
CA LYS A 242 -16.61 -4.68 -37.81
C LYS A 242 -15.21 -4.54 -37.22
N TYR A 243 -15.03 -4.78 -35.92
CA TYR A 243 -13.75 -4.61 -35.23
C TYR A 243 -12.74 -5.71 -35.58
N LYS A 244 -13.22 -6.94 -35.84
CA LYS A 244 -12.38 -8.06 -36.27
C LYS A 244 -11.88 -7.91 -37.70
N LYS A 245 -12.66 -7.28 -38.58
CA LYS A 245 -12.35 -7.14 -40.02
C LYS A 245 -10.95 -6.55 -40.27
N LYS A 246 -10.50 -5.63 -39.40
CA LYS A 246 -9.16 -5.02 -39.47
C LYS A 246 -8.03 -6.05 -39.38
N PHE A 247 -8.23 -7.20 -38.75
CA PHE A 247 -7.19 -8.20 -38.48
C PHE A 247 -7.18 -9.40 -39.43
N PHE A 248 -8.08 -9.43 -40.43
CA PHE A 248 -8.02 -10.45 -41.48
C PHE A 248 -6.76 -10.26 -42.33
N ARG A 249 -5.97 -11.33 -42.51
CA ARG A 249 -4.67 -11.30 -43.22
C ARG A 249 -4.60 -12.32 -44.34
N LYS A 250 -3.93 -11.98 -45.43
CA LYS A 250 -3.46 -12.97 -46.41
C LYS A 250 -2.34 -13.82 -45.79
N THR A 251 -2.63 -15.06 -45.42
CA THR A 251 -1.70 -16.00 -44.80
C THR A 251 -2.06 -17.45 -45.13
N THR A 252 -1.09 -18.36 -45.01
CA THR A 252 -1.31 -19.81 -45.11
C THR A 252 -1.55 -20.46 -43.75
N ALA A 253 -1.44 -19.72 -42.65
CA ALA A 253 -1.76 -20.23 -41.32
C ALA A 253 -3.28 -20.27 -41.13
N HIS A 254 -3.81 -21.43 -40.75
CA HIS A 254 -5.25 -21.61 -40.57
C HIS A 254 -5.65 -21.80 -39.10
N ASP A 255 -4.77 -22.36 -38.27
CA ASP A 255 -5.00 -22.57 -36.85
C ASP A 255 -3.94 -21.89 -35.96
N LEU A 256 -4.12 -22.01 -34.64
CA LEU A 256 -3.22 -21.40 -33.67
C LEU A 256 -1.80 -22.00 -33.73
N ALA A 257 -1.68 -23.31 -33.97
CA ALA A 257 -0.39 -23.99 -34.03
C ALA A 257 0.44 -23.49 -35.23
N ASP A 258 -0.21 -23.23 -36.36
CA ASP A 258 0.41 -22.61 -37.51
C ASP A 258 0.79 -21.15 -37.25
N ALA A 259 -0.08 -20.39 -36.60
CA ALA A 259 0.16 -18.96 -36.34
C ALA A 259 1.38 -18.72 -35.45
N VAL A 260 1.57 -19.52 -34.40
CA VAL A 260 2.69 -19.34 -33.45
C VAL A 260 4.03 -19.84 -33.97
N ARG A 261 4.06 -20.55 -35.10
CA ARG A 261 5.31 -21.05 -35.69
C ARG A 261 6.18 -19.87 -36.15
N GLY A 262 7.35 -19.72 -35.53
CA GLY A 262 8.28 -18.62 -35.76
C GLY A 262 7.79 -17.25 -35.26
N ALA A 263 6.75 -17.21 -34.41
CA ALA A 263 6.30 -15.99 -33.77
C ALA A 263 7.26 -15.59 -32.65
N ASP A 264 7.44 -14.28 -32.47
CA ASP A 264 8.25 -13.70 -31.40
C ASP A 264 7.44 -13.55 -30.11
N VAL A 265 6.16 -13.18 -30.26
CA VAL A 265 5.25 -12.86 -29.16
C VAL A 265 3.96 -13.65 -29.32
N PHE A 266 3.54 -14.30 -28.24
CA PHE A 266 2.18 -14.78 -28.05
C PHE A 266 1.47 -13.90 -27.01
N CYS A 267 0.31 -13.36 -27.37
CA CYS A 267 -0.57 -12.58 -26.50
C CYS A 267 -1.92 -13.29 -26.39
N GLY A 268 -2.14 -13.99 -25.28
CA GLY A 268 -3.37 -14.69 -24.95
C GLY A 268 -4.35 -13.78 -24.19
N ALA A 269 -5.56 -13.68 -24.73
CA ALA A 269 -6.74 -13.13 -24.06
C ALA A 269 -7.96 -14.01 -24.42
N SER A 270 -7.84 -15.31 -24.14
CA SER A 270 -8.74 -16.35 -24.62
C SER A 270 -9.06 -17.39 -23.53
N MET A 271 -9.23 -18.66 -23.91
CA MET A 271 -9.65 -19.73 -23.00
C MET A 271 -8.45 -20.41 -22.36
N ALA A 272 -8.66 -20.97 -21.16
CA ALA A 272 -7.65 -21.76 -20.47
C ALA A 272 -7.11 -22.92 -21.33
N ASN A 273 -5.81 -23.20 -21.21
CA ASN A 273 -5.12 -24.34 -21.82
C ASN A 273 -5.18 -24.44 -23.36
N VAL A 274 -5.44 -23.35 -24.09
CA VAL A 274 -5.46 -23.37 -25.56
C VAL A 274 -4.06 -23.43 -26.18
N LEU A 275 -3.04 -22.88 -25.52
CA LEU A 275 -1.66 -22.91 -26.01
C LEU A 275 -0.96 -24.14 -25.44
N LYS A 276 -0.50 -25.04 -26.32
CA LYS A 276 0.11 -26.31 -25.90
C LYS A 276 1.64 -26.24 -25.85
N PRO A 277 2.31 -26.99 -24.95
CA PRO A 277 3.77 -27.08 -24.86
C PRO A 277 4.47 -27.39 -26.20
N GLU A 278 3.88 -28.23 -27.03
CA GLU A 278 4.39 -28.57 -28.36
C GLU A 278 4.35 -27.41 -29.35
N MET A 279 3.41 -26.47 -29.20
CA MET A 279 3.28 -25.31 -30.09
C MET A 279 4.37 -24.28 -29.81
N ILE A 280 4.67 -24.01 -28.53
CA ILE A 280 5.67 -23.01 -28.13
C ILE A 280 7.11 -23.43 -28.47
N ARG A 281 7.35 -24.73 -28.68
CA ARG A 281 8.64 -25.24 -29.20
C ARG A 281 8.96 -24.75 -30.61
N PHE A 282 7.94 -24.38 -31.38
CA PHE A 282 8.11 -23.87 -32.74
C PHE A 282 8.11 -22.33 -32.83
N MET A 283 7.99 -21.60 -31.71
CA MET A 283 8.18 -20.15 -31.66
C MET A 283 9.66 -19.77 -31.84
N ALA A 284 9.93 -18.48 -32.10
CA ALA A 284 11.30 -17.95 -32.21
C ALA A 284 12.12 -18.13 -30.90
N ASP A 285 13.43 -17.92 -30.97
CA ASP A 285 14.33 -17.95 -29.79
C ASP A 285 13.96 -16.87 -28.76
N ASN A 286 14.06 -17.16 -27.47
CA ASN A 286 13.64 -16.27 -26.37
C ASN A 286 12.20 -15.72 -26.57
N PRO A 287 11.18 -16.58 -26.73
CA PRO A 287 9.83 -16.13 -27.07
C PRO A 287 9.20 -15.40 -25.89
N ILE A 288 8.36 -14.41 -26.19
CA ILE A 288 7.60 -13.66 -25.20
C ILE A 288 6.19 -14.25 -25.17
N ILE A 289 5.77 -14.79 -24.02
CA ILE A 289 4.50 -15.50 -23.87
C ILE A 289 3.68 -14.81 -22.78
N PHE A 290 2.63 -14.09 -23.18
CA PHE A 290 1.65 -13.51 -22.27
C PHE A 290 0.40 -14.39 -22.26
N ALA A 291 0.18 -15.14 -21.19
CA ALA A 291 -0.97 -16.03 -20.99
C ALA A 291 -1.90 -15.43 -19.91
N MET A 292 -2.80 -14.53 -20.34
CA MET A 292 -3.51 -13.61 -19.44
C MET A 292 -4.95 -14.07 -19.10
N ALA A 293 -5.40 -15.23 -19.57
CA ALA A 293 -6.69 -15.78 -19.17
C ALA A 293 -6.77 -16.02 -17.65
N ASN A 294 -7.94 -15.73 -17.07
CA ASN A 294 -8.21 -15.92 -15.64
C ASN A 294 -9.47 -16.79 -15.44
N PRO A 295 -9.51 -17.64 -14.40
CA PRO A 295 -8.47 -17.88 -13.40
C PRO A 295 -7.33 -18.80 -13.87
N ASP A 296 -7.54 -19.53 -14.96
CA ASP A 296 -6.59 -20.48 -15.53
C ASP A 296 -6.05 -19.94 -16.87
N PRO A 297 -4.72 -19.84 -17.04
CA PRO A 297 -4.10 -19.22 -18.22
C PRO A 297 -4.18 -20.10 -19.47
N GLU A 298 -3.89 -19.52 -20.64
CA GLU A 298 -3.79 -20.23 -21.92
C GLU A 298 -2.74 -21.35 -21.89
N ILE A 299 -1.69 -21.19 -21.09
CA ILE A 299 -0.71 -22.21 -20.73
C ILE A 299 -0.21 -21.92 -19.30
N PRO A 300 -0.07 -22.93 -18.42
CA PRO A 300 0.53 -22.73 -17.11
C PRO A 300 1.98 -22.24 -17.21
N TYR A 301 2.41 -21.36 -16.29
CA TYR A 301 3.79 -20.84 -16.25
C TYR A 301 4.84 -21.96 -16.23
N THR A 302 4.60 -22.97 -15.39
CA THR A 302 5.49 -24.14 -15.25
C THR A 302 5.65 -24.91 -16.56
N ASP A 303 4.56 -25.08 -17.30
CA ASP A 303 4.55 -25.85 -18.54
C ASP A 303 5.21 -25.07 -19.67
N ALA A 304 4.99 -23.75 -19.72
CA ALA A 304 5.66 -22.85 -20.65
C ALA A 304 7.19 -22.86 -20.43
N LYS A 305 7.65 -22.69 -19.19
CA LYS A 305 9.09 -22.73 -18.85
C LYS A 305 9.70 -24.11 -19.06
N ALA A 306 8.97 -25.19 -18.81
CA ALA A 306 9.46 -26.54 -19.06
C ALA A 306 9.67 -26.83 -20.55
N ALA A 307 8.78 -26.32 -21.42
CA ALA A 307 8.91 -26.51 -22.85
C ALA A 307 9.84 -25.49 -23.54
N ARG A 308 9.96 -24.28 -23.00
CA ARG A 308 10.87 -23.21 -23.46
C ARG A 308 11.52 -22.49 -22.27
N PRO A 309 12.65 -22.99 -21.76
CA PRO A 309 13.36 -22.38 -20.63
C PRO A 309 13.81 -20.94 -20.86
N ASP A 310 14.04 -20.58 -22.13
CA ASP A 310 14.42 -19.25 -22.62
C ASP A 310 13.24 -18.27 -22.74
N ALA A 311 12.00 -18.72 -22.54
CA ALA A 311 10.83 -17.86 -22.67
C ALA A 311 10.73 -16.84 -21.52
N ILE A 312 10.35 -15.61 -21.89
CA ILE A 312 9.82 -14.60 -20.96
C ILE A 312 8.33 -14.83 -20.86
N VAL A 313 7.84 -15.23 -19.69
CA VAL A 313 6.43 -15.60 -19.49
C VAL A 313 5.78 -14.61 -18.54
N ALA A 314 4.59 -14.14 -18.90
CA ALA A 314 3.75 -13.29 -18.07
C ALA A 314 2.33 -13.87 -17.99
N THR A 315 1.66 -13.75 -16.85
CA THR A 315 0.30 -14.28 -16.65
C THR A 315 -0.57 -13.30 -15.88
N GLY A 316 -1.89 -13.54 -15.81
CA GLY A 316 -2.80 -12.78 -14.95
C GLY A 316 -2.65 -13.09 -13.45
N ARG A 317 -1.97 -14.19 -13.11
CA ARG A 317 -1.96 -14.73 -11.75
C ARG A 317 -0.87 -14.11 -10.87
N SER A 318 -1.18 -13.95 -9.59
CA SER A 318 -0.27 -13.36 -8.60
C SER A 318 0.79 -14.30 -8.07
N ASP A 319 0.63 -15.61 -8.26
CA ASP A 319 1.55 -16.66 -7.81
C ASP A 319 2.73 -16.92 -8.77
N TYR A 320 2.76 -16.25 -9.93
CA TYR A 320 3.84 -16.36 -10.91
C TYR A 320 4.60 -15.04 -11.13
N PRO A 321 5.83 -15.09 -11.68
CA PRO A 321 6.54 -13.92 -12.18
C PRO A 321 5.72 -13.13 -13.21
N ASN A 322 6.07 -11.85 -13.39
CA ASN A 322 5.47 -10.97 -14.42
C ASN A 322 3.93 -10.97 -14.44
N GLN A 323 3.30 -10.56 -13.34
CA GLN A 323 1.85 -10.49 -13.28
C GLN A 323 1.31 -9.30 -14.10
N VAL A 324 0.60 -9.59 -15.19
CA VAL A 324 -0.19 -8.60 -15.96
C VAL A 324 -1.55 -8.48 -15.29
N ASN A 325 -1.72 -7.45 -14.46
CA ASN A 325 -2.95 -7.20 -13.72
C ASN A 325 -3.43 -5.76 -13.91
N ASN A 326 -4.70 -5.59 -14.28
CA ASN A 326 -5.32 -4.30 -14.58
C ASN A 326 -5.29 -3.31 -13.40
N VAL A 327 -5.11 -3.79 -12.16
CA VAL A 327 -4.91 -2.93 -10.98
C VAL A 327 -3.72 -1.96 -11.13
N LEU A 328 -2.72 -2.29 -11.96
CA LEU A 328 -1.60 -1.39 -12.28
C LEU A 328 -1.99 -0.24 -13.22
N GLY A 329 -3.21 -0.25 -13.76
CA GLY A 329 -3.68 0.66 -14.79
C GLY A 329 -4.79 1.57 -14.29
N PHE A 330 -6.02 1.07 -14.25
CA PHE A 330 -7.22 1.90 -14.09
C PHE A 330 -7.19 2.88 -12.90
N PRO A 331 -6.72 2.54 -11.68
CA PRO A 331 -6.78 3.49 -10.57
C PRO A 331 -5.95 4.73 -10.86
N PHE A 332 -4.75 4.52 -11.43
CA PHE A 332 -3.77 5.58 -11.63
C PHE A 332 -4.04 6.40 -12.89
N ILE A 333 -4.58 5.76 -13.94
CA ILE A 333 -5.04 6.47 -15.14
C ILE A 333 -6.17 7.43 -14.79
N PHE A 334 -7.18 6.96 -14.05
CA PHE A 334 -8.25 7.85 -13.58
C PHE A 334 -7.73 8.92 -12.63
N ARG A 335 -6.76 8.61 -11.74
CA ARG A 335 -6.18 9.62 -10.83
C ARG A 335 -5.61 10.80 -11.61
N GLY A 336 -4.76 10.51 -12.59
CA GLY A 336 -4.15 11.52 -13.46
C GLY A 336 -5.21 12.29 -14.25
N ALA A 337 -6.20 11.58 -14.81
CA ALA A 337 -7.28 12.18 -15.58
C ALA A 337 -8.18 13.12 -14.74
N LEU A 338 -8.56 12.70 -13.53
CA LEU A 338 -9.42 13.47 -12.63
C LEU A 338 -8.72 14.71 -12.09
N ASP A 339 -7.43 14.59 -11.70
CA ASP A 339 -6.70 15.70 -11.08
C ASP A 339 -6.47 16.89 -12.05
N VAL A 340 -6.42 16.62 -13.36
CA VAL A 340 -6.34 17.65 -14.41
C VAL A 340 -7.68 17.93 -15.10
N GLU A 341 -8.77 17.37 -14.57
CA GLU A 341 -10.12 17.48 -15.09
C GLU A 341 -10.22 17.16 -16.59
N ALA A 342 -9.51 16.11 -17.02
CA ALA A 342 -9.49 15.66 -18.40
C ALA A 342 -10.92 15.47 -18.93
N THR A 343 -11.13 15.80 -20.20
CA THR A 343 -12.40 15.53 -20.89
C THR A 343 -12.49 14.08 -21.36
N HIS A 344 -11.35 13.48 -21.70
CA HIS A 344 -11.26 12.13 -22.25
C HIS A 344 -9.97 11.44 -21.80
N ILE A 345 -9.96 10.10 -21.83
CA ILE A 345 -8.72 9.31 -21.82
C ILE A 345 -8.40 8.92 -23.29
N ASN A 346 -7.41 9.60 -23.86
CA ASN A 346 -6.96 9.41 -25.24
C ASN A 346 -5.76 8.45 -25.35
N GLU A 347 -5.29 8.18 -26.56
CA GLU A 347 -4.20 7.24 -26.80
C GLU A 347 -2.85 7.75 -26.26
N GLU A 348 -2.60 9.06 -26.27
CA GLU A 348 -1.41 9.69 -25.69
C GLU A 348 -1.29 9.36 -24.21
N MET A 349 -2.39 9.49 -23.46
CA MET A 349 -2.46 9.16 -22.04
C MET A 349 -2.24 7.67 -21.78
N LYS A 350 -2.81 6.79 -22.60
CA LYS A 350 -2.61 5.33 -22.48
C LYS A 350 -1.16 4.93 -22.73
N ARG A 351 -0.52 5.49 -23.77
CA ARG A 351 0.91 5.28 -24.04
C ARG A 351 1.77 5.80 -22.89
N ALA A 352 1.48 6.98 -22.37
CA ALA A 352 2.21 7.55 -21.24
C ALA A 352 2.14 6.65 -19.99
N ALA A 353 0.97 6.08 -19.69
CA ALA A 353 0.82 5.09 -18.62
C ALA A 353 1.70 3.84 -18.85
N ALA A 354 1.69 3.28 -20.06
CA ALA A 354 2.49 2.10 -20.39
C ALA A 354 4.00 2.38 -20.27
N TYR A 355 4.48 3.51 -20.79
CA TYR A 355 5.89 3.91 -20.65
C TYR A 355 6.29 4.17 -19.19
N ALA A 356 5.42 4.81 -18.41
CA ALA A 356 5.68 5.04 -16.99
C ALA A 356 5.85 3.74 -16.20
N LEU A 357 4.99 2.76 -16.45
CA LEU A 357 5.08 1.43 -15.83
C LEU A 357 6.32 0.66 -16.31
N ALA A 358 6.62 0.69 -17.61
CA ALA A 358 7.79 0.04 -18.18
C ALA A 358 9.09 0.61 -17.57
N ASN A 359 9.18 1.94 -17.46
CA ASN A 359 10.33 2.61 -16.84
C ASN A 359 10.44 2.34 -15.34
N LEU A 360 9.32 2.33 -14.60
CA LEU A 360 9.33 2.02 -13.17
C LEU A 360 9.85 0.61 -12.88
N ALA A 361 9.60 -0.38 -13.75
CA ALA A 361 10.13 -1.74 -13.58
C ALA A 361 11.67 -1.79 -13.63
N LYS A 362 12.31 -0.80 -14.27
CA LYS A 362 13.77 -0.70 -14.42
C LYS A 362 14.44 0.02 -13.25
N GLU A 363 13.68 0.81 -12.51
CA GLU A 363 14.16 1.45 -11.30
C GLU A 363 14.44 0.41 -10.21
N GLU A 364 15.37 0.75 -9.31
CA GLU A 364 15.66 -0.09 -8.16
C GLU A 364 14.37 -0.35 -7.36
N VAL A 365 14.07 -1.63 -7.10
CA VAL A 365 12.87 -2.03 -6.37
C VAL A 365 13.12 -1.84 -4.87
N PRO A 366 12.30 -1.03 -4.16
CA PRO A 366 12.47 -0.79 -2.74
C PRO A 366 12.32 -2.08 -1.94
N ASP A 367 13.09 -2.20 -0.86
CA ASP A 367 13.02 -3.35 0.04
C ASP A 367 11.62 -3.57 0.64
N ALA A 368 10.85 -2.49 0.79
CA ALA A 368 9.43 -2.55 1.13
C ALA A 368 8.63 -3.44 0.16
N VAL A 369 8.82 -3.22 -1.14
CA VAL A 369 8.11 -3.94 -2.19
C VAL A 369 8.64 -5.37 -2.30
N LYS A 370 9.96 -5.56 -2.23
CA LYS A 370 10.59 -6.90 -2.19
C LYS A 370 10.04 -7.75 -1.05
N ARG A 371 9.94 -7.17 0.14
CA ARG A 371 9.33 -7.82 1.31
C ARG A 371 7.87 -8.15 1.07
N ALA A 372 7.06 -7.25 0.50
CA ALA A 372 5.65 -7.48 0.20
C ALA A 372 5.34 -8.73 -0.63
N TYR A 373 6.32 -9.22 -1.40
CA TYR A 373 6.19 -10.39 -2.25
C TYR A 373 7.11 -11.56 -1.82
N ASP A 374 7.72 -11.45 -0.65
CA ASP A 374 8.69 -12.42 -0.11
C ASP A 374 9.84 -12.79 -1.06
N ASP A 375 10.30 -11.83 -1.85
CA ASP A 375 11.36 -12.03 -2.83
C ASP A 375 12.31 -10.82 -2.82
N MET A 376 13.49 -11.04 -2.23
CA MET A 376 14.56 -10.02 -2.14
C MET A 376 15.39 -9.89 -3.41
N THR A 377 15.20 -10.80 -4.37
CA THR A 377 15.96 -10.85 -5.62
C THR A 377 15.29 -10.09 -6.76
N ILE A 378 14.03 -9.64 -6.55
CA ILE A 378 13.28 -8.86 -7.55
C ILE A 378 14.12 -7.68 -8.03
N SER A 379 14.48 -7.73 -9.31
CA SER A 379 15.21 -6.73 -10.06
C SER A 379 14.88 -6.91 -11.53
N PHE A 380 15.02 -5.84 -12.32
CA PHE A 380 14.68 -5.85 -13.73
C PHE A 380 15.34 -7.01 -14.50
N GLY A 381 14.52 -7.80 -15.19
CA GLY A 381 14.99 -8.98 -15.92
C GLY A 381 13.85 -9.88 -16.43
N PRO A 382 14.15 -11.07 -16.97
CA PRO A 382 13.16 -11.98 -17.55
C PRO A 382 12.00 -12.37 -16.61
N GLU A 383 12.22 -12.34 -15.29
CA GLU A 383 11.21 -12.66 -14.27
C GLU A 383 10.60 -11.39 -13.61
N TYR A 384 11.02 -10.20 -14.05
CA TYR A 384 10.50 -8.91 -13.60
C TYR A 384 10.54 -7.85 -14.71
N ILE A 385 9.53 -7.88 -15.58
CA ILE A 385 9.36 -6.92 -16.70
C ILE A 385 8.30 -5.85 -16.42
N ILE A 386 7.60 -5.93 -15.28
CA ILE A 386 6.51 -5.02 -14.92
C ILE A 386 6.47 -4.82 -13.40
N PRO A 387 6.20 -3.61 -12.88
CA PRO A 387 6.14 -3.38 -11.44
C PRO A 387 5.04 -4.22 -10.78
N LYS A 388 5.20 -4.45 -9.47
CA LYS A 388 4.19 -5.18 -8.69
C LYS A 388 3.00 -4.27 -8.34
N PRO A 389 1.75 -4.78 -8.30
CA PRO A 389 0.56 -4.03 -7.90
C PRO A 389 0.69 -3.21 -6.61
N PHE A 390 1.40 -3.75 -5.63
CA PHE A 390 1.59 -3.12 -4.33
C PHE A 390 2.84 -2.23 -4.23
N ASP A 391 3.47 -1.90 -5.35
CA ASP A 391 4.50 -0.86 -5.39
C ASP A 391 3.82 0.52 -5.28
N PRO A 392 3.96 1.24 -4.15
CA PRO A 392 3.28 2.53 -3.95
C PRO A 392 3.74 3.59 -4.94
N ARG A 393 4.89 3.39 -5.59
CA ARG A 393 5.44 4.33 -6.57
C ARG A 393 4.60 4.40 -7.83
N VAL A 394 3.84 3.35 -8.15
CA VAL A 394 2.97 3.33 -9.34
C VAL A 394 2.02 4.54 -9.34
N LEU A 395 1.51 4.97 -8.19
CA LEU A 395 0.64 6.13 -8.06
C LEU A 395 1.25 7.39 -8.66
N PHE A 396 2.43 7.80 -8.20
CA PHE A 396 3.06 9.05 -8.64
C PHE A 396 3.89 8.90 -9.92
N TRP A 397 4.10 7.69 -10.42
CA TRP A 397 4.67 7.46 -11.75
C TRP A 397 3.59 7.51 -12.84
N ALA A 398 2.58 6.64 -12.74
CA ALA A 398 1.56 6.50 -13.76
C ALA A 398 0.59 7.70 -13.79
N ALA A 399 0.08 8.16 -12.65
CA ALA A 399 -0.88 9.27 -12.64
C ALA A 399 -0.23 10.58 -13.12
N SER A 400 1.02 10.86 -12.76
CA SER A 400 1.74 12.05 -13.22
C SER A 400 2.05 12.01 -14.72
N ALA A 401 2.43 10.85 -15.26
CA ALA A 401 2.62 10.69 -16.71
C ALA A 401 1.30 10.87 -17.48
N VAL A 402 0.20 10.35 -16.95
CA VAL A 402 -1.14 10.51 -17.54
C VAL A 402 -1.60 11.96 -17.50
N ALA A 403 -1.42 12.65 -16.37
CA ALA A 403 -1.73 14.07 -16.22
C ALA A 403 -0.92 14.93 -17.20
N GLU A 404 0.39 14.67 -17.32
CA GLU A 404 1.27 15.34 -18.28
C GLU A 404 0.79 15.13 -19.72
N ALA A 405 0.46 13.90 -20.10
CA ALA A 405 -0.03 13.57 -21.43
C ALA A 405 -1.37 14.27 -21.72
N ALA A 406 -2.29 14.30 -20.75
CA ALA A 406 -3.57 15.00 -20.88
C ALA A 406 -3.41 16.51 -21.13
N MET A 407 -2.45 17.14 -20.44
CA MET A 407 -2.10 18.54 -20.65
C MET A 407 -1.50 18.77 -22.04
N LYS A 408 -0.53 17.92 -22.45
CA LYS A 408 0.14 18.03 -23.76
C LYS A 408 -0.82 17.81 -24.94
N SER A 409 -1.78 16.90 -24.80
CA SER A 409 -2.78 16.64 -25.83
C SER A 409 -3.96 17.62 -25.81
N GLY A 410 -4.00 18.57 -24.87
CA GLY A 410 -5.05 19.60 -24.79
C GLY A 410 -6.40 19.10 -24.27
N VAL A 411 -6.48 17.92 -23.64
CA VAL A 411 -7.75 17.39 -23.09
C VAL A 411 -7.96 17.76 -21.62
N ALA A 412 -6.93 18.26 -20.94
CA ALA A 412 -6.99 18.74 -19.55
C ALA A 412 -7.69 20.11 -19.44
N ARG A 413 -8.64 20.23 -18.52
CA ARG A 413 -9.30 21.53 -18.20
C ARG A 413 -8.60 22.28 -17.06
N LYS A 414 -7.82 21.57 -16.24
CA LYS A 414 -7.09 22.12 -15.10
C LYS A 414 -5.62 21.70 -15.14
N PRO A 415 -4.74 22.46 -15.80
CA PRO A 415 -3.31 22.19 -15.78
C PRO A 415 -2.73 22.28 -14.37
N VAL A 416 -1.68 21.51 -14.10
CA VAL A 416 -0.97 21.46 -12.80
C VAL A 416 0.53 21.59 -13.01
N ASP A 417 1.23 22.14 -12.02
CA ASP A 417 2.69 22.02 -11.97
C ASP A 417 3.07 20.56 -11.69
N LEU A 418 3.81 19.93 -12.59
CA LEU A 418 4.05 18.48 -12.54
C LEU A 418 4.89 18.04 -11.34
N GLU A 419 5.87 18.85 -10.93
CA GLU A 419 6.74 18.49 -9.82
C GLU A 419 6.03 18.65 -8.48
N ALA A 420 5.28 19.75 -8.30
CA ALA A 420 4.39 19.91 -7.16
C ALA A 420 3.32 18.82 -7.13
N TYR A 421 2.72 18.48 -8.28
CA TYR A 421 1.70 17.43 -8.38
C TYR A 421 2.23 16.06 -7.98
N LYS A 422 3.39 15.64 -8.50
CA LYS A 422 4.06 14.38 -8.09
C LYS A 422 4.26 14.33 -6.58
N GLU A 423 4.65 15.45 -5.97
CA GLU A 423 4.82 15.51 -4.53
C GLU A 423 3.49 15.37 -3.77
N THR A 424 2.42 16.02 -4.23
CA THR A 424 1.09 15.83 -3.61
C THR A 424 0.64 14.37 -3.68
N LEU A 425 0.96 13.65 -4.76
CA LEU A 425 0.66 12.22 -4.87
C LEU A 425 1.52 11.36 -3.93
N ARG A 426 2.80 11.69 -3.75
CA ARG A 426 3.67 11.03 -2.76
C ARG A 426 3.15 11.21 -1.34
N GLU A 427 2.60 12.38 -1.02
CA GLU A 427 1.97 12.65 0.28
C GLU A 427 0.67 11.88 0.51
N LYS A 428 -0.07 11.53 -0.56
CA LYS A 428 -1.30 10.71 -0.47
C LYS A 428 -1.03 9.23 -0.17
N VAL A 429 0.20 8.76 -0.37
CA VAL A 429 0.59 7.37 -0.03
C VAL A 429 0.56 7.20 1.49
N ASP A 430 -0.20 6.23 1.97
CA ASP A 430 -0.27 5.90 3.40
C ASP A 430 0.97 5.15 3.87
N TRP A 431 2.07 5.89 4.05
CA TRP A 431 3.34 5.36 4.52
C TRP A 431 3.24 4.68 5.89
N SER A 432 2.27 5.07 6.73
CA SER A 432 2.05 4.41 8.02
C SER A 432 1.58 2.95 7.87
N ARG A 433 0.68 2.69 6.92
CA ARG A 433 0.21 1.34 6.59
C ARG A 433 1.28 0.55 5.85
N GLU A 434 2.00 1.17 4.93
CA GLU A 434 3.10 0.51 4.21
C GLU A 434 4.23 0.12 5.17
N PHE A 435 4.60 1.02 6.09
CA PHE A 435 5.54 0.74 7.16
C PHE A 435 5.08 -0.46 7.99
N MET A 436 3.85 -0.44 8.51
CA MET A 436 3.34 -1.55 9.31
C MET A 436 3.24 -2.86 8.51
N ARG A 437 2.84 -2.81 7.24
CA ARG A 437 2.82 -3.96 6.35
C ARG A 437 4.21 -4.59 6.22
N ASN A 438 5.24 -3.77 6.00
CA ASN A 438 6.63 -4.25 5.91
C ASN A 438 7.12 -4.85 7.22
N ILE A 439 6.74 -4.25 8.35
CA ILE A 439 7.01 -4.79 9.68
C ILE A 439 6.36 -6.16 9.83
N TYR A 440 5.08 -6.30 9.49
CA TYR A 440 4.35 -7.57 9.56
C TYR A 440 4.96 -8.68 8.72
N ILE A 441 5.38 -8.36 7.49
CA ILE A 441 6.02 -9.33 6.62
C ILE A 441 7.39 -9.74 7.15
N SER A 442 8.19 -8.78 7.61
CA SER A 442 9.51 -9.08 8.19
C SER A 442 9.36 -9.95 9.45
N ALA A 443 8.39 -9.61 10.31
CA ALA A 443 8.09 -10.35 11.53
C ALA A 443 7.69 -11.81 11.25
N LYS A 444 6.90 -12.05 10.19
CA LYS A 444 6.46 -13.38 9.72
C LYS A 444 7.62 -14.29 9.26
N LYS A 445 8.71 -13.73 8.70
CA LYS A 445 9.84 -14.53 8.18
C LYS A 445 10.58 -15.29 9.27
N GLU A 446 10.83 -14.62 10.39
CA GLU A 446 11.53 -15.22 11.52
C GLU A 446 10.89 -14.77 12.85
N PRO A 447 9.74 -15.37 13.24
CA PRO A 447 8.99 -14.92 14.40
C PRO A 447 9.78 -15.08 15.70
N LYS A 448 10.01 -13.96 16.40
CA LYS A 448 10.75 -13.88 17.67
C LYS A 448 9.83 -13.97 18.89
N ARG A 449 10.39 -14.32 20.04
CA ARG A 449 9.67 -14.43 21.31
C ARG A 449 9.48 -13.07 21.97
N ILE A 450 8.23 -12.65 22.11
CA ILE A 450 7.90 -11.33 22.66
C ILE A 450 7.16 -11.52 23.99
N VAL A 451 7.75 -11.02 25.08
CA VAL A 451 7.15 -11.13 26.42
C VAL A 451 6.21 -9.98 26.73
N PHE A 452 5.04 -10.32 27.27
CA PHE A 452 4.02 -9.43 27.78
C PHE A 452 3.88 -9.64 29.29
N PRO A 453 4.40 -8.70 30.11
CA PRO A 453 4.29 -8.77 31.56
C PRO A 453 2.85 -8.76 32.09
N GLU A 454 1.92 -8.14 31.35
CA GLU A 454 0.51 -7.97 31.74
C GLU A 454 -0.35 -9.07 31.10
N GLY A 455 0.10 -10.32 31.23
CA GLY A 455 -0.45 -11.45 30.47
C GLY A 455 -1.91 -11.80 30.79
N ASP A 456 -2.43 -11.34 31.92
CA ASP A 456 -3.82 -11.52 32.34
C ASP A 456 -4.76 -10.40 31.86
N ASP A 457 -4.28 -9.36 31.17
CA ASP A 457 -5.17 -8.34 30.61
C ASP A 457 -5.93 -8.88 29.38
N PRO A 458 -7.27 -8.71 29.28
CA PRO A 458 -8.05 -9.20 28.15
C PRO A 458 -7.57 -8.71 26.77
N LYS A 459 -7.04 -7.48 26.67
CA LYS A 459 -6.52 -6.96 25.40
C LYS A 459 -5.20 -7.60 25.01
N ILE A 460 -4.37 -7.95 26.00
CA ILE A 460 -3.12 -8.69 25.78
C ILE A 460 -3.42 -10.12 25.34
N ILE A 461 -4.42 -10.77 25.94
CA ILE A 461 -4.90 -12.09 25.53
C ILE A 461 -5.36 -12.07 24.06
N TRP A 462 -6.24 -11.12 23.71
CA TRP A 462 -6.74 -10.99 22.34
C TRP A 462 -5.59 -10.71 21.35
N ALA A 463 -4.71 -9.76 21.68
CA ALA A 463 -3.53 -9.46 20.86
C ALA A 463 -2.61 -10.67 20.69
N ALA A 464 -2.39 -11.46 21.74
CA ALA A 464 -1.54 -12.65 21.67
C ALA A 464 -2.14 -13.71 20.73
N SER A 465 -3.46 -13.94 20.79
CA SER A 465 -4.14 -14.84 19.85
C SER A 465 -4.04 -14.34 18.40
N GLU A 466 -4.22 -13.04 18.15
CA GLU A 466 -4.07 -12.45 16.81
C GLU A 466 -2.63 -12.58 16.30
N ILE A 467 -1.63 -12.32 17.16
CA ILE A 467 -0.21 -12.46 16.84
C ILE A 467 0.13 -13.90 16.44
N VAL A 468 -0.43 -14.91 17.10
CA VAL A 468 -0.22 -16.32 16.76
C VAL A 468 -0.95 -16.69 15.47
N GLN A 469 -2.22 -16.32 15.36
CA GLN A 469 -3.05 -16.60 14.18
C GLN A 469 -2.42 -16.06 12.90
N GLU A 470 -1.88 -14.84 12.97
CA GLU A 470 -1.18 -14.23 11.86
C GLU A 470 0.29 -14.66 11.77
N GLY A 471 0.90 -15.21 12.83
CA GLY A 471 2.30 -15.61 12.83
C GLY A 471 3.29 -14.44 12.88
N TYR A 472 2.91 -13.31 13.51
CA TYR A 472 3.79 -12.13 13.62
C TYR A 472 4.90 -12.30 14.66
N ALA A 473 4.67 -13.06 15.72
CA ALA A 473 5.63 -13.31 16.79
C ALA A 473 5.24 -14.56 17.60
N LYS A 474 6.08 -14.96 18.54
CA LYS A 474 5.81 -16.01 19.53
C LYS A 474 5.53 -15.35 20.89
N PRO A 475 4.27 -15.09 21.27
CA PRO A 475 3.97 -14.36 22.49
C PRO A 475 4.27 -15.20 23.74
N ILE A 476 4.86 -14.55 24.74
CA ILE A 476 5.06 -15.09 26.09
C ILE A 476 4.23 -14.25 27.06
N LEU A 477 3.25 -14.86 27.73
CA LEU A 477 2.44 -14.19 28.74
C LEU A 477 2.96 -14.51 30.15
N LEU A 478 3.26 -13.48 30.93
CA LEU A 478 3.56 -13.65 32.35
C LEU A 478 2.26 -13.73 33.14
N ALA A 479 2.11 -14.79 33.93
CA ALA A 479 0.92 -15.04 34.72
C ALA A 479 1.28 -15.36 36.17
N ARG A 480 0.33 -15.11 37.08
CA ARG A 480 0.44 -15.59 38.46
C ARG A 480 0.18 -17.10 38.56
N SER A 481 -0.78 -17.59 37.78
CA SER A 481 -1.24 -18.97 37.70
C SER A 481 -1.56 -19.25 36.24
N LYS A 482 -0.94 -20.28 35.68
CA LYS A 482 -1.18 -20.75 34.31
C LYS A 482 -2.60 -21.27 34.18
N VAL A 483 -3.12 -21.94 35.21
CA VAL A 483 -4.49 -22.47 35.23
C VAL A 483 -5.51 -21.34 35.14
N ASP A 484 -5.34 -20.28 35.95
CA ASP A 484 -6.27 -19.15 35.96
C ASP A 484 -6.28 -18.41 34.62
N LEU A 485 -5.10 -18.28 33.99
CA LEU A 485 -4.99 -17.66 32.69
C LEU A 485 -5.65 -18.50 31.59
N LEU A 486 -5.50 -19.84 31.61
CA LEU A 486 -6.19 -20.72 30.66
C LEU A 486 -7.71 -20.63 30.78
N ASN A 487 -8.26 -20.59 32.00
CA ASN A 487 -9.70 -20.38 32.20
C ASN A 487 -10.15 -19.04 31.60
N LYS A 488 -9.31 -18.00 31.69
CA LYS A 488 -9.60 -16.68 31.12
C LYS A 488 -9.58 -16.69 29.59
N PHE A 489 -8.74 -17.51 28.95
CA PHE A 489 -8.80 -17.74 27.50
C PHE A 489 -10.16 -18.35 27.09
N GLU A 490 -10.62 -19.35 27.83
CA GLU A 490 -11.93 -20.00 27.59
C GLU A 490 -13.10 -19.01 27.76
N GLU A 491 -13.09 -18.22 28.83
CA GLU A 491 -14.10 -17.18 29.11
C GLU A 491 -14.19 -16.13 27.99
N LEU A 492 -13.05 -15.77 27.39
CA LEU A 492 -12.97 -14.79 26.31
C LEU A 492 -13.15 -15.41 24.92
N HIS A 493 -13.41 -16.72 24.82
CA HIS A 493 -13.54 -17.47 23.57
C HIS A 493 -12.31 -17.36 22.64
N HIS A 494 -11.12 -17.37 23.23
CA HIS A 494 -9.84 -17.36 22.52
C HIS A 494 -9.03 -18.63 22.79
N ASP A 495 -8.21 -19.05 21.82
CA ASP A 495 -7.30 -20.17 21.98
C ASP A 495 -5.94 -19.70 22.56
N SER A 496 -5.39 -20.54 23.44
CA SER A 496 -4.06 -20.40 24.02
C SER A 496 -2.98 -21.17 23.25
N GLU A 497 -3.37 -21.98 22.26
CA GLU A 497 -2.44 -22.72 21.40
C GLU A 497 -1.41 -21.77 20.75
N GLY A 498 -0.13 -22.15 20.82
CA GLY A 498 0.98 -21.33 20.31
C GLY A 498 1.42 -20.17 21.22
N ILE A 499 0.77 -19.95 22.36
CA ILE A 499 1.13 -18.93 23.35
C ILE A 499 1.88 -19.58 24.52
N GLU A 500 3.08 -19.09 24.83
CA GLU A 500 3.84 -19.58 25.99
C GLU A 500 3.39 -18.85 27.26
N ILE A 501 3.00 -19.60 28.30
CA ILE A 501 2.60 -19.03 29.59
C ILE A 501 3.68 -19.35 30.63
N ILE A 502 4.25 -18.31 31.23
CA ILE A 502 5.30 -18.43 32.26
C ILE A 502 4.79 -17.90 33.60
N GLU A 503 5.03 -18.68 34.64
CA GLU A 503 4.83 -18.29 36.04
C GLU A 503 6.17 -17.87 36.67
N PRO A 504 6.42 -16.56 36.90
CA PRO A 504 7.69 -16.08 37.44
C PRO A 504 8.09 -16.70 38.78
N LYS A 505 7.12 -17.18 39.57
CA LYS A 505 7.35 -17.75 40.91
C LYS A 505 8.08 -19.09 40.86
N ILE A 506 7.77 -19.94 39.87
CA ILE A 506 8.30 -21.30 39.74
C ILE A 506 9.23 -21.45 38.53
N TRP A 507 9.59 -20.34 37.89
CA TRP A 507 10.47 -20.34 36.73
C TRP A 507 11.86 -20.90 37.07
N PRO A 508 12.39 -21.90 36.33
CA PRO A 508 13.65 -22.57 36.69
C PRO A 508 14.85 -21.62 36.81
N TYR A 509 14.92 -20.60 35.95
CA TYR A 509 16.05 -19.66 35.88
C TYR A 509 15.91 -18.45 36.83
N ARG A 510 14.95 -18.48 37.77
CA ARG A 510 14.66 -17.34 38.65
C ARG A 510 15.85 -16.95 39.54
N GLU A 511 16.61 -17.92 40.05
CA GLU A 511 17.80 -17.64 40.86
C GLU A 511 18.94 -17.07 40.00
N GLU A 512 19.14 -17.58 38.79
CA GLU A 512 20.11 -17.00 37.84
C GLU A 512 19.77 -15.55 37.48
N TYR A 513 18.49 -15.24 37.28
CA TYR A 513 18.05 -13.86 37.07
C TYR A 513 18.34 -12.98 38.28
N THR A 514 18.20 -13.53 39.48
CA THR A 514 18.50 -12.83 40.74
C THR A 514 19.98 -12.48 40.81
N ASP A 515 20.84 -13.46 40.51
CA ASP A 515 22.29 -13.29 40.54
C ASP A 515 22.79 -12.32 39.46
N GLU A 516 22.23 -12.41 38.24
CA GLU A 516 22.59 -11.48 37.17
C GLU A 516 22.11 -10.06 37.46
N TYR A 517 20.86 -9.89 37.91
CA TYR A 517 20.37 -8.55 38.26
C TYR A 517 21.15 -7.94 39.43
N PHE A 518 21.57 -8.76 40.41
CA PHE A 518 22.50 -8.35 41.44
C PHE A 518 23.85 -7.93 40.85
N ARG A 519 24.45 -8.73 39.97
CA ARG A 519 25.72 -8.41 39.29
C ARG A 519 25.67 -7.06 38.56
N LEU A 520 24.57 -6.79 37.85
CA LEU A 520 24.35 -5.52 37.14
C LEU A 520 24.24 -4.32 38.09
N ARG A 521 23.75 -4.51 39.32
CA ARG A 521 23.35 -3.41 40.23
C ARG A 521 24.07 -3.37 41.58
N GLN A 522 25.00 -4.29 41.85
CA GLN A 522 25.71 -4.38 43.13
C GLN A 522 26.48 -3.09 43.45
N ARG A 523 27.13 -2.47 42.46
CA ARG A 523 27.82 -1.17 42.60
C ARG A 523 26.90 0.05 42.61
N LYS A 524 25.58 -0.18 42.56
CA LYS A 524 24.53 0.83 42.71
C LYS A 524 23.70 0.56 43.98
N GLY A 525 24.30 -0.10 44.98
CA GLY A 525 23.72 -0.31 46.31
C GLY A 525 22.70 -1.45 46.40
N LYS A 526 22.54 -2.28 45.37
CA LYS A 526 21.56 -3.38 45.36
C LYS A 526 22.15 -4.61 46.06
N THR A 527 21.48 -5.14 47.07
CA THR A 527 21.82 -6.44 47.69
C THR A 527 21.17 -7.60 46.91
N ARG A 528 21.70 -8.83 47.05
CA ARG A 528 21.13 -10.03 46.42
C ARG A 528 19.65 -10.25 46.81
N ASN A 529 19.33 -10.10 48.10
CA ASN A 529 17.94 -10.19 48.59
C ASN A 529 17.02 -9.14 47.94
N ALA A 530 17.50 -7.89 47.82
CA ALA A 530 16.75 -6.83 47.16
C ALA A 530 16.60 -7.07 45.65
N ALA A 531 17.55 -7.73 45.00
CA ALA A 531 17.44 -8.18 43.61
C ALA A 531 16.34 -9.24 43.46
N SER A 532 16.33 -10.28 44.31
CA SER A 532 15.28 -11.32 44.29
C SER A 532 13.89 -10.75 44.51
N LEU A 533 13.76 -9.77 45.43
CA LEU A 533 12.48 -9.09 45.67
C LEU A 533 12.01 -8.28 44.46
N SER A 534 12.93 -7.68 43.70
CA SER A 534 12.59 -6.89 42.50
C SER A 534 12.01 -7.78 41.40
N LEU A 535 12.45 -9.03 41.30
CA LEU A 535 11.96 -9.99 40.31
C LEU A 535 10.57 -10.55 40.62
N LYS A 536 9.95 -10.17 41.75
CA LYS A 536 8.51 -10.37 41.94
C LYS A 536 7.67 -9.45 41.05
N ASN A 537 8.24 -8.34 40.59
CA ASN A 537 7.60 -7.42 39.66
C ASN A 537 7.79 -7.93 38.22
N TYR A 538 6.68 -8.14 37.50
CA TYR A 538 6.67 -8.76 36.18
C TYR A 538 7.41 -7.93 35.12
N PHE A 539 7.50 -6.60 35.27
CA PHE A 539 8.27 -5.76 34.36
C PHE A 539 9.78 -5.95 34.54
N TYR A 540 10.27 -6.09 35.77
CA TYR A 540 11.67 -6.46 36.02
C TYR A 540 11.95 -7.88 35.54
N PHE A 541 11.04 -8.82 35.79
CA PHE A 541 11.18 -10.20 35.36
C PHE A 541 11.21 -10.33 33.83
N GLY A 542 10.25 -9.74 33.12
CA GLY A 542 10.20 -9.72 31.66
C GLY A 542 11.40 -9.02 31.05
N THR A 543 11.88 -7.92 31.65
CA THR A 543 13.12 -7.27 31.19
C THR A 543 14.35 -8.17 31.36
N MET A 544 14.44 -8.92 32.47
CA MET A 544 15.50 -9.91 32.67
C MET A 544 15.40 -11.07 31.67
N MET A 545 14.19 -11.47 31.27
CA MET A 545 14.02 -12.46 30.20
C MET A 545 14.65 -11.99 28.89
N VAL A 546 14.43 -10.74 28.51
CA VAL A 546 15.06 -10.14 27.32
C VAL A 546 16.58 -10.05 27.47
N HIS A 547 17.06 -9.63 28.65
CA HIS A 547 18.50 -9.54 28.95
C HIS A 547 19.20 -10.89 28.84
N MET A 548 18.61 -11.93 29.40
CA MET A 548 19.14 -13.30 29.45
C MET A 548 18.87 -14.11 28.17
N GLY A 549 18.11 -13.57 27.21
CA GLY A 549 17.80 -14.26 25.95
C GLY A 549 16.75 -15.36 26.08
N HIS A 550 15.90 -15.33 27.12
CA HIS A 550 14.72 -16.20 27.22
C HIS A 550 13.47 -15.56 26.59
N ALA A 551 13.52 -14.25 26.34
CA ALA A 551 12.68 -13.54 25.39
C ALA A 551 13.59 -12.72 24.47
N ASP A 552 13.11 -12.36 23.30
CA ASP A 552 13.87 -11.61 22.31
C ASP A 552 13.47 -10.11 22.33
N GLY A 553 12.26 -9.80 22.80
CA GLY A 553 11.78 -8.44 23.06
C GLY A 553 10.65 -8.39 24.08
N MET A 554 10.30 -7.18 24.54
CA MET A 554 9.20 -6.96 25.50
C MET A 554 8.27 -5.83 25.05
N VAL A 555 6.96 -6.03 25.21
CA VAL A 555 5.95 -4.99 25.01
C VAL A 555 5.09 -4.90 26.26
N ALA A 556 4.98 -3.73 26.88
CA ALA A 556 4.28 -3.58 28.15
C ALA A 556 3.80 -2.14 28.43
N GLY A 557 2.78 -1.98 29.26
CA GLY A 557 2.32 -0.68 29.79
C GLY A 557 0.80 -0.47 29.79
N VAL A 558 -0.02 -1.47 29.44
CA VAL A 558 -1.49 -1.31 29.30
C VAL A 558 -2.15 -0.89 30.62
N THR A 559 -1.64 -1.40 31.74
CA THR A 559 -2.20 -1.26 33.09
C THR A 559 -1.39 -0.32 33.99
N VAL A 560 -0.16 0.03 33.61
CA VAL A 560 0.78 0.80 34.45
C VAL A 560 1.15 2.16 33.87
N ASN A 561 1.97 2.93 34.59
CA ASN A 561 2.54 4.17 34.10
C ASN A 561 3.90 3.90 33.44
N TYR A 562 4.30 4.72 32.47
CA TYR A 562 5.56 4.55 31.71
C TYR A 562 6.81 4.30 32.58
N PRO A 563 7.02 5.00 33.71
CA PRO A 563 8.21 4.76 34.54
C PRO A 563 8.30 3.34 35.11
N GLU A 564 7.18 2.63 35.29
CA GLU A 564 7.18 1.27 35.83
C GLU A 564 7.78 0.25 34.85
N VAL A 565 7.62 0.50 33.55
CA VAL A 565 8.20 -0.34 32.48
C VAL A 565 9.58 0.16 32.06
N LEU A 566 9.74 1.48 31.93
CA LEU A 566 10.96 2.10 31.41
C LEU A 566 12.14 2.02 32.39
N ARG A 567 11.92 2.17 33.70
CA ARG A 567 13.00 2.07 34.70
C ARG A 567 13.67 0.69 34.71
N PRO A 568 12.95 -0.45 34.70
CA PRO A 568 13.55 -1.76 34.47
C PRO A 568 14.40 -1.82 33.20
N ALA A 569 13.85 -1.40 32.06
CA ALA A 569 14.54 -1.42 30.76
C ALA A 569 15.86 -0.65 30.81
N LEU A 570 15.86 0.56 31.35
CA LEU A 570 17.07 1.38 31.51
C LEU A 570 18.10 0.77 32.47
N LYS A 571 17.66 0.11 33.54
CA LYS A 571 18.56 -0.46 34.56
C LYS A 571 19.21 -1.77 34.13
N ILE A 572 18.53 -2.54 33.28
CA ILE A 572 18.92 -3.90 32.89
C ILE A 572 19.49 -3.93 31.47
N ILE A 573 18.76 -3.37 30.49
CA ILE A 573 19.15 -3.38 29.07
C ILE A 573 20.07 -2.21 28.75
N GLY A 574 19.67 -1.00 29.13
CA GLY A 574 20.43 0.22 28.85
C GLY A 574 20.43 0.64 27.37
N PRO A 575 21.12 1.75 27.05
CA PRO A 575 21.21 2.26 25.69
C PRO A 575 22.08 1.37 24.79
N LYS A 576 21.92 1.49 23.47
CA LYS A 576 22.76 0.84 22.45
C LYS A 576 24.23 1.20 22.66
N LYS A 577 25.14 0.32 22.21
CA LYS A 577 26.59 0.54 22.29
C LYS A 577 26.95 1.89 21.65
N GLY A 578 27.58 2.78 22.43
CA GLY A 578 27.96 4.13 22.00
C GLY A 578 26.87 5.20 22.19
N GLY A 579 25.62 4.80 22.42
CA GLY A 579 24.52 5.71 22.77
C GLY A 579 24.48 6.02 24.27
N LYS A 580 23.94 7.20 24.62
CA LYS A 580 23.78 7.63 26.01
C LYS A 580 22.32 7.81 26.41
N LEU A 581 21.43 7.91 25.43
CA LEU A 581 20.02 8.21 25.64
C LEU A 581 19.10 7.17 25.00
N VAL A 582 17.85 7.18 25.44
CA VAL A 582 16.72 6.52 24.78
C VAL A 582 15.61 7.55 24.61
N ALA A 583 14.78 7.42 23.59
CA ALA A 583 13.69 8.35 23.32
C ALA A 583 12.42 7.61 22.92
N GLY A 584 11.26 8.26 23.10
CA GLY A 584 10.00 7.78 22.58
C GLY A 584 9.61 8.53 21.32
N MET A 585 9.36 7.79 20.24
CA MET A 585 8.86 8.33 18.98
C MET A 585 7.43 7.85 18.74
N TYR A 586 6.55 8.76 18.34
CA TYR A 586 5.21 8.42 17.87
C TYR A 586 5.10 8.70 16.39
N MET A 587 4.47 7.80 15.65
CA MET A 587 4.02 8.05 14.29
C MET A 587 2.54 8.40 14.32
N LEU A 588 2.17 9.57 13.85
CA LEU A 588 0.80 10.07 13.77
C LEU A 588 0.38 10.23 12.33
N ARG A 589 -0.89 9.89 12.05
CA ARG A 589 -1.53 10.20 10.78
C ARG A 589 -2.67 11.18 10.98
N HIS A 590 -2.60 12.30 10.29
CA HIS A 590 -3.66 13.32 10.27
C HIS A 590 -3.84 13.83 8.84
N GLU A 591 -5.09 13.89 8.36
CA GLU A 591 -5.43 14.35 7.00
C GLU A 591 -4.59 13.70 5.89
N ARG A 592 -4.37 12.38 5.98
CA ARG A 592 -3.55 11.58 5.05
C ARG A 592 -2.06 11.92 5.05
N LYS A 593 -1.59 12.74 5.98
CA LYS A 593 -0.18 13.09 6.16
C LYS A 593 0.38 12.35 7.38
N SER A 594 1.64 11.96 7.30
CA SER A 594 2.36 11.30 8.39
C SER A 594 3.30 12.28 9.09
N TYR A 595 3.24 12.31 10.42
CA TYR A 595 4.11 13.10 11.28
C TYR A 595 4.75 12.22 12.34
N PHE A 596 5.99 12.52 12.70
CA PHE A 596 6.75 11.85 13.73
C PHE A 596 7.01 12.84 14.86
N PHE A 597 6.64 12.45 16.07
CA PHE A 597 6.76 13.29 17.26
C PHE A 597 7.84 12.67 18.16
N ALA A 598 8.90 13.42 18.46
CA ALA A 598 9.96 12.99 19.37
C ALA A 598 10.48 14.18 20.21
N ASP A 599 10.85 14.07 21.47
CA ASP A 599 10.48 13.01 22.41
C ASP A 599 9.22 13.43 23.18
N ALA A 600 8.17 12.62 23.10
CA ALA A 600 6.90 12.87 23.79
C ALA A 600 6.63 11.87 24.93
N ALA A 601 7.60 11.02 25.30
CA ALA A 601 7.39 9.97 26.29
C ALA A 601 8.51 9.77 27.33
N VAL A 602 9.77 10.11 27.04
CA VAL A 602 10.91 9.69 27.88
C VAL A 602 11.65 10.84 28.55
N ASN A 603 12.20 11.79 27.79
CA ASN A 603 13.15 12.79 28.28
C ASN A 603 12.44 14.06 28.76
N ILE A 604 12.49 14.32 30.07
CA ILE A 604 11.76 15.41 30.72
C ILE A 604 12.20 16.78 30.22
N ASN A 605 13.51 17.09 30.31
CA ASN A 605 14.07 18.36 29.86
C ASN A 605 15.45 18.09 29.23
N PRO A 606 15.50 17.62 27.98
CA PRO A 606 16.76 17.28 27.33
C PRO A 606 17.62 18.54 27.11
N THR A 607 18.92 18.39 27.27
CA THR A 607 19.96 19.37 26.88
C THR A 607 20.07 19.49 25.36
N ALA A 608 20.81 20.48 24.86
CA ALA A 608 21.00 20.65 23.42
C ALA A 608 21.65 19.42 22.76
N GLU A 609 22.63 18.83 23.44
CA GLU A 609 23.34 17.62 23.00
C GLU A 609 22.40 16.40 22.96
N GLU A 610 21.55 16.25 23.97
CA GLU A 610 20.56 15.17 24.04
C GLU A 610 19.46 15.37 23.00
N MET A 611 18.98 16.60 22.78
CA MET A 611 18.03 16.91 21.70
C MET A 611 18.59 16.53 20.33
N ALA A 612 19.85 16.87 20.05
CA ALA A 612 20.50 16.48 18.81
C ALA A 612 20.62 14.95 18.67
N GLU A 613 20.92 14.22 19.76
CA GLU A 613 20.95 12.75 19.77
C GLU A 613 19.54 12.15 19.53
N ILE A 614 18.49 12.69 20.15
CA ILE A 614 17.09 12.29 19.93
C ILE A 614 16.72 12.47 18.45
N THR A 615 17.04 13.64 17.87
CA THR A 615 16.74 13.94 16.47
C THR A 615 17.42 12.98 15.51
N LEU A 616 18.69 12.68 15.72
CA LEU A 616 19.43 11.74 14.86
C LEU A 616 18.87 10.32 14.99
N MET A 617 18.57 9.84 16.20
CA MET A 617 17.95 8.53 16.39
C MET A 617 16.57 8.44 15.72
N ALA A 618 15.76 9.49 15.82
CA ALA A 618 14.44 9.53 15.20
C ALA A 618 14.53 9.59 13.67
N ALA A 619 15.48 10.37 13.12
CA ALA A 619 15.74 10.45 11.70
C ALA A 619 16.24 9.11 11.12
N GLU A 620 17.17 8.44 11.81
CA GLU A 620 17.62 7.08 11.43
C GLU A 620 16.46 6.09 11.43
N GLU A 621 15.58 6.16 12.43
CA GLU A 621 14.40 5.28 12.46
C GLU A 621 13.45 5.59 11.30
N MET A 622 13.23 6.86 10.93
CA MET A 622 12.42 7.24 9.76
C MET A 622 13.02 6.76 8.43
N GLU A 623 14.33 6.85 8.27
CA GLU A 623 15.02 6.35 7.07
C GLU A 623 14.92 4.83 6.95
N ARG A 624 14.93 4.10 8.08
CA ARG A 624 14.59 2.67 8.11
C ARG A 624 13.15 2.40 7.65
N MET A 625 12.26 3.38 7.77
CA MET A 625 10.89 3.33 7.22
C MET A 625 10.81 3.79 5.76
N HIS A 626 11.96 4.08 5.12
CA HIS A 626 12.07 4.69 3.78
C HIS A 626 11.39 6.06 3.68
N MET A 627 11.39 6.82 4.78
CA MET A 627 10.89 8.18 4.83
C MET A 627 12.03 9.16 5.02
N GLU A 628 12.15 10.12 4.10
CA GLU A 628 13.15 11.18 4.20
C GLU A 628 12.78 12.14 5.35
N PRO A 629 13.63 12.29 6.38
CA PRO A 629 13.35 13.13 7.53
C PRO A 629 13.54 14.61 7.20
N ARG A 630 12.54 15.43 7.56
CA ARG A 630 12.58 16.89 7.52
C ARG A 630 12.18 17.41 8.89
N VAL A 631 13.13 18.07 9.55
CA VAL A 631 13.08 18.26 11.00
C VAL A 631 12.72 19.69 11.34
N ALA A 632 11.65 19.86 12.12
CA ALA A 632 11.37 21.11 12.83
C ALA A 632 11.64 20.92 14.33
N MET A 633 12.61 21.66 14.86
CA MET A 633 12.83 21.75 16.30
C MET A 633 11.95 22.86 16.89
N LEU A 634 10.90 22.44 17.59
CA LEU A 634 9.80 23.29 18.00
C LEU A 634 10.15 24.17 19.21
N SER A 635 9.64 25.39 19.20
CA SER A 635 9.80 26.40 20.23
C SER A 635 8.58 27.31 20.30
N PHE A 636 8.53 28.19 21.29
CA PHE A 636 7.62 29.33 21.30
C PHE A 636 8.16 30.53 20.51
N SER A 637 9.42 30.48 20.02
CA SER A 637 10.06 31.52 19.22
C SER A 637 10.37 31.03 17.80
N ASN A 638 10.37 31.97 16.85
CA ASN A 638 10.80 31.76 15.47
C ASN A 638 12.19 32.35 15.24
N PHE A 639 13.18 31.51 14.95
CA PHE A 639 14.52 31.87 14.48
C PHE A 639 15.20 32.98 15.31
N GLY A 640 15.02 32.94 16.64
CA GLY A 640 15.63 33.90 17.57
C GLY A 640 14.85 35.20 17.77
N SER A 641 13.56 35.24 17.39
CA SER A 641 12.65 36.38 17.66
C SER A 641 12.57 36.72 19.16
N VAL A 642 12.76 35.73 20.03
CA VAL A 642 12.89 35.87 21.47
C VAL A 642 14.13 35.09 21.89
N ARG A 643 15.01 35.72 22.68
CA ARG A 643 16.18 35.04 23.25
C ARG A 643 15.92 34.64 24.70
N SER A 644 16.04 33.36 24.97
CA SER A 644 16.02 32.76 26.30
C SER A 644 16.93 31.54 26.33
N PRO A 645 17.32 31.05 27.53
CA PRO A 645 18.07 29.80 27.66
C PRO A 645 17.40 28.62 26.93
N GLU A 646 16.07 28.58 26.90
CA GLU A 646 15.27 27.55 26.22
C GLU A 646 15.38 27.64 24.70
N THR A 647 15.37 28.84 24.12
CA THR A 647 15.53 29.04 22.66
C THR A 647 16.99 28.85 22.22
N ASP A 648 17.95 29.24 23.06
CA ASP A 648 19.38 29.07 22.79
C ASP A 648 19.76 27.58 22.81
N LYS A 649 19.16 26.81 23.72
CA LYS A 649 19.27 25.35 23.77
C LYS A 649 18.88 24.70 22.44
N ILE A 650 17.76 25.12 21.85
CA ILE A 650 17.26 24.57 20.58
C ILE A 650 18.16 25.01 19.42
N THR A 651 18.59 26.26 19.41
CA THR A 651 19.53 26.79 18.40
C THR A 651 20.81 25.96 18.37
N LYS A 652 21.40 25.70 19.54
CA LYS A 652 22.58 24.85 19.68
C LYS A 652 22.31 23.40 19.24
N ALA A 653 21.12 22.85 19.50
CA ALA A 653 20.75 21.52 19.05
C ALA A 653 20.70 21.43 17.51
N VAL A 654 20.13 22.43 16.82
CA VAL A 654 20.11 22.52 15.35
C VAL A 654 21.53 22.53 14.78
N GLU A 655 22.41 23.35 15.35
CA GLU A 655 23.82 23.41 14.94
C GLU A 655 24.52 22.06 15.08
N LEU A 656 24.30 21.37 16.21
CA LEU A 656 24.88 20.04 16.47
C LEU A 656 24.36 18.99 15.48
N VAL A 657 23.08 19.03 15.11
CA VAL A 657 22.53 18.13 14.08
C VAL A 657 23.17 18.42 12.73
N ARG A 658 23.24 19.68 12.30
CA ARG A 658 23.88 20.08 11.03
C ARG A 658 25.36 19.66 10.96
N GLN A 659 26.10 19.79 12.07
CA GLN A 659 27.50 19.38 12.16
C GLN A 659 27.68 17.86 12.04
N ARG A 660 26.79 17.08 12.66
CA ARG A 660 26.88 15.61 12.66
C ARG A 660 26.32 15.00 11.37
N ARG A 661 25.33 15.65 10.75
CA ARG A 661 24.60 15.11 9.61
C ARG A 661 24.01 16.23 8.74
N SER A 662 24.83 16.76 7.83
CA SER A 662 24.50 17.93 7.00
C SER A 662 23.45 17.67 5.91
N ASN A 663 23.11 16.41 5.62
CA ASN A 663 22.15 16.04 4.59
C ASN A 663 20.69 16.00 5.08
N ILE A 664 20.44 16.21 6.38
CA ILE A 664 19.08 16.27 6.93
C ILE A 664 18.62 17.74 6.96
N PRO A 665 17.54 18.11 6.26
CA PRO A 665 16.91 19.42 6.43
C PRO A 665 16.42 19.59 7.86
N VAL A 666 16.98 20.55 8.59
CA VAL A 666 16.65 20.82 10.00
C VAL A 666 16.62 22.32 10.25
N ASP A 667 15.53 22.78 10.86
CA ASP A 667 15.38 24.16 11.30
C ASP A 667 14.74 24.26 12.68
N GLY A 668 15.04 25.37 13.34
CA GLY A 668 14.53 25.74 14.65
C GLY A 668 15.48 26.74 15.32
N PRO A 669 15.13 27.29 16.50
CA PRO A 669 13.81 27.21 17.13
C PRO A 669 12.72 27.78 16.22
N VAL A 670 11.60 27.06 16.07
CA VAL A 670 10.47 27.50 15.23
C VAL A 670 9.14 27.15 15.90
N GLN A 671 8.14 28.01 15.76
CA GLN A 671 6.80 27.75 16.26
C GLN A 671 6.07 26.72 15.38
N PRO A 672 5.17 25.88 15.94
CA PRO A 672 4.50 24.84 15.17
C PRO A 672 3.66 25.35 14.00
N ASP A 673 2.99 26.49 14.15
CA ASP A 673 2.22 27.14 13.08
C ASP A 673 3.13 27.60 11.93
N MET A 674 4.24 28.27 12.26
CA MET A 674 5.24 28.68 11.28
C MET A 674 5.91 27.49 10.59
N ALA A 675 6.21 26.42 11.33
CA ALA A 675 6.85 25.23 10.79
C ALA A 675 5.95 24.41 9.86
N LEU A 676 4.62 24.51 10.01
CA LEU A 676 3.66 23.72 9.25
C LEU A 676 2.98 24.51 8.12
N ASP A 677 3.11 25.83 8.10
CA ASP A 677 2.65 26.72 7.03
C ASP A 677 3.80 27.11 6.09
N GLN A 678 3.92 26.36 4.99
CA GLN A 678 5.04 26.51 4.05
C GLN A 678 4.99 27.82 3.25
N GLU A 679 3.79 28.35 3.01
CA GLU A 679 3.62 29.62 2.30
C GLU A 679 4.07 30.77 3.19
N LEU A 680 3.59 30.79 4.44
CA LEU A 680 3.98 31.80 5.42
C LEU A 680 5.47 31.72 5.76
N LEU A 681 6.01 30.51 5.93
CA LEU A 681 7.43 30.30 6.19
C LEU A 681 8.30 30.82 5.03
N ALA A 682 7.94 30.51 3.79
CA ALA A 682 8.69 30.97 2.62
C ALA A 682 8.64 32.50 2.47
N GLN A 683 7.52 33.13 2.84
CA GLN A 683 7.36 34.57 2.80
C GLN A 683 8.21 35.29 3.85
N LEU A 684 8.22 34.80 5.10
CA LEU A 684 8.85 35.49 6.23
C LEU A 684 10.30 35.06 6.46
N TYR A 685 10.64 33.80 6.17
CA TYR A 685 11.95 33.20 6.43
C TYR A 685 12.44 32.39 5.21
N PRO A 686 12.71 33.03 4.06
CA PRO A 686 13.08 32.35 2.82
C PRO A 686 14.41 31.57 2.89
N PHE A 687 15.20 31.80 3.93
CA PHE A 687 16.45 31.07 4.19
C PHE A 687 16.24 29.69 4.79
N ALA A 688 15.05 29.38 5.34
CA ALA A 688 14.79 28.09 5.99
C ALA A 688 15.04 26.92 5.02
N ASP A 689 15.63 25.83 5.53
CA ASP A 689 15.85 24.55 4.85
C ASP A 689 14.56 23.72 4.81
N ILE A 690 13.65 23.88 5.78
CA ILE A 690 12.35 23.19 5.83
C ILE A 690 11.28 23.84 4.93
N ARG A 691 11.64 24.34 3.75
CA ARG A 691 10.66 24.88 2.76
C ARG A 691 9.67 23.83 2.29
N ARG A 692 10.06 22.55 2.38
CA ARG A 692 9.16 21.41 2.27
C ARG A 692 8.70 21.01 3.67
N ARG A 693 7.40 20.72 3.81
CA ARG A 693 6.75 20.51 5.11
C ARG A 693 7.55 19.53 5.99
N PRO A 694 7.90 19.90 7.23
CA PRO A 694 8.56 19.01 8.15
C PRO A 694 7.63 17.84 8.49
N ASN A 695 8.23 16.66 8.61
CA ASN A 695 7.55 15.42 9.00
C ASN A 695 8.09 14.86 10.31
N LEU A 696 9.22 15.38 10.83
CA LEU A 696 9.76 15.08 12.16
C LEU A 696 9.70 16.34 13.03
N LEU A 697 8.88 16.30 14.07
CA LEU A 697 8.69 17.39 15.02
C LEU A 697 9.41 17.05 16.33
N ILE A 698 10.41 17.87 16.65
CA ILE A 698 11.25 17.71 17.84
C ILE A 698 10.79 18.67 18.92
N PHE A 699 10.30 18.15 20.05
CA PHE A 699 9.77 18.97 21.15
C PHE A 699 10.87 19.41 22.12
N PRO A 700 10.74 20.61 22.72
CA PRO A 700 11.78 21.16 23.59
C PRO A 700 11.88 20.49 24.97
N ASN A 701 10.81 19.82 25.40
CA ASN A 701 10.69 19.08 26.66
C ASN A 701 9.48 18.12 26.61
N LEU A 702 9.38 17.25 27.61
CA LEU A 702 8.33 16.22 27.68
C LEU A 702 6.92 16.80 27.79
N ASP A 703 6.73 17.89 28.55
CA ASP A 703 5.40 18.50 28.71
C ASP A 703 4.87 19.01 27.38
N ALA A 704 5.70 19.74 26.63
CA ALA A 704 5.36 20.24 25.30
C ALA A 704 5.02 19.08 24.34
N GLY A 705 5.82 18.02 24.32
CA GLY A 705 5.59 16.85 23.46
C GLY A 705 4.34 16.07 23.85
N ASN A 706 4.18 15.75 25.14
CA ASN A 706 3.10 14.90 25.64
C ASN A 706 1.74 15.60 25.54
N ILE A 707 1.66 16.88 25.93
CA ILE A 707 0.43 17.68 25.84
C ILE A 707 0.01 17.81 24.38
N SER A 708 0.93 18.20 23.50
CA SER A 708 0.64 18.37 22.06
C SER A 708 0.17 17.07 21.43
N LEU A 709 0.85 15.95 21.70
CA LEU A 709 0.46 14.64 21.21
C LEU A 709 -0.97 14.26 21.63
N ARG A 710 -1.31 14.44 22.91
CA ARG A 710 -2.63 14.08 23.43
C ARG A 710 -3.73 14.95 22.86
N LEU A 711 -3.49 16.26 22.74
CA LEU A 711 -4.41 17.20 22.12
C LEU A 711 -4.66 16.85 20.66
N VAL A 712 -3.59 16.66 19.87
CA VAL A 712 -3.72 16.29 18.46
C VAL A 712 -4.49 14.98 18.32
N ARG A 713 -4.16 13.94 19.08
CA ARG A 713 -4.87 12.65 19.00
C ARG A 713 -6.37 12.75 19.30
N HIS A 714 -6.75 13.49 20.34
CA HIS A 714 -8.16 13.57 20.76
C HIS A 714 -8.98 14.55 19.94
N LEU A 715 -8.42 15.71 19.60
CA LEU A 715 -9.14 16.74 18.85
C LEU A 715 -9.27 16.41 17.35
N SER A 716 -8.30 15.68 16.80
CA SER A 716 -8.27 15.38 15.37
C SER A 716 -8.60 13.93 15.00
N HIS A 717 -8.93 13.10 16.00
CA HIS A 717 -9.09 11.65 15.85
C HIS A 717 -7.92 10.99 15.12
N ALA A 718 -6.71 11.56 15.24
CA ALA A 718 -5.52 11.05 14.58
C ALA A 718 -5.13 9.69 15.17
N ASN A 719 -5.02 8.70 14.28
CA ASN A 719 -4.45 7.42 14.65
C ASN A 719 -2.95 7.60 14.90
N SER A 720 -2.44 6.98 15.96
CA SER A 720 -1.03 7.02 16.31
C SER A 720 -0.50 5.63 16.61
N ILE A 721 0.70 5.33 16.14
CA ILE A 721 1.47 4.15 16.54
C ILE A 721 2.59 4.61 17.47
N GLY A 722 2.75 3.92 18.60
CA GLY A 722 3.81 4.19 19.57
C GLY A 722 3.36 4.38 21.03
N PRO A 723 4.30 4.76 21.92
CA PRO A 723 5.66 5.18 21.59
C PRO A 723 6.53 3.98 21.20
N ILE A 724 7.19 4.12 20.05
CA ILE A 724 8.31 3.26 19.66
C ILE A 724 9.52 3.76 20.43
N ILE A 725 10.09 2.90 21.27
CA ILE A 725 11.29 3.26 22.04
C ILE A 725 12.52 3.02 21.19
N ILE A 726 13.22 4.11 20.91
CA ILE A 726 14.47 4.12 20.15
C ILE A 726 15.66 4.29 21.10
N GLY A 727 16.81 3.72 20.71
CA GLY A 727 18.07 3.84 21.45
C GLY A 727 18.36 2.74 22.49
N LEU A 728 17.45 1.80 22.77
CA LEU A 728 17.73 0.66 23.67
C LEU A 728 18.58 -0.44 22.98
N ALA A 729 19.44 -1.11 23.75
CA ALA A 729 20.31 -2.19 23.26
C ALA A 729 19.54 -3.46 22.83
N LYS A 730 18.40 -3.73 23.47
CA LYS A 730 17.46 -4.80 23.13
C LYS A 730 16.04 -4.24 23.11
N PRO A 731 15.13 -4.78 22.30
CA PRO A 731 13.82 -4.18 22.06
C PRO A 731 12.92 -4.27 23.31
N VAL A 732 12.54 -3.10 23.81
CA VAL A 732 11.49 -2.94 24.82
C VAL A 732 10.64 -1.75 24.42
N HIS A 733 9.34 -1.96 24.19
CA HIS A 733 8.41 -0.90 23.80
C HIS A 733 7.31 -0.68 24.83
N LEU A 734 6.80 0.55 24.88
CA LEU A 734 5.78 0.94 25.85
C LEU A 734 4.41 1.00 25.19
N LEU A 735 3.39 0.58 25.93
CA LEU A 735 1.99 0.73 25.55
C LEU A 735 1.37 1.92 26.32
N PRO A 736 0.74 2.89 25.62
CA PRO A 736 -0.12 3.87 26.27
C PRO A 736 -1.30 3.21 27.00
N ARG A 737 -1.72 3.80 28.11
CA ARG A 737 -3.00 3.43 28.73
C ARG A 737 -4.15 3.68 27.76
N GLY A 738 -5.11 2.77 27.74
CA GLY A 738 -6.26 2.84 26.83
C GLY A 738 -5.95 2.43 25.39
N THR A 739 -4.75 1.92 25.11
CA THR A 739 -4.40 1.34 23.80
C THR A 739 -5.37 0.22 23.40
N ASP A 740 -5.69 0.16 22.11
CA ASP A 740 -6.47 -0.89 21.48
C ASP A 740 -5.62 -2.12 21.14
N VAL A 741 -6.27 -3.23 20.81
CA VAL A 741 -5.59 -4.48 20.44
C VAL A 741 -4.70 -4.29 19.22
N TYR A 742 -5.18 -3.52 18.24
CA TYR A 742 -4.44 -3.22 17.01
C TYR A 742 -3.05 -2.62 17.28
N ASN A 743 -2.93 -1.63 18.17
CA ASN A 743 -1.64 -1.04 18.48
C ASN A 743 -0.75 -1.94 19.35
N ILE A 744 -1.31 -2.88 20.14
CA ILE A 744 -0.53 -3.93 20.82
C ILE A 744 0.12 -4.83 19.77
N VAL A 745 -0.66 -5.31 18.79
CA VAL A 745 -0.17 -6.16 17.70
C VAL A 745 0.88 -5.44 16.86
N ASN A 746 0.65 -4.17 16.51
CA ASN A 746 1.63 -3.35 15.80
C ASN A 746 2.98 -3.28 16.55
N LEU A 747 2.96 -2.94 17.84
CA LEU A 747 4.18 -2.80 18.65
C LEU A 747 4.88 -4.13 18.91
N ALA A 748 4.13 -5.24 19.00
CA ALA A 748 4.71 -6.58 19.08
C ALA A 748 5.42 -6.97 17.79
N ALA A 749 4.85 -6.65 16.63
CA ALA A 749 5.49 -6.88 15.34
C ALA A 749 6.74 -6.00 15.18
N ILE A 750 6.70 -4.73 15.61
CA ILE A 750 7.90 -3.85 15.64
C ILE A 750 8.98 -4.45 16.55
N ALA A 751 8.63 -4.88 17.77
CA ALA A 751 9.57 -5.51 18.70
C ALA A 751 10.21 -6.78 18.10
N CYS A 752 9.42 -7.58 17.37
CA CYS A 752 9.89 -8.77 16.68
C CYS A 752 10.94 -8.43 15.62
N VAL A 753 10.68 -7.43 14.77
CA VAL A 753 11.62 -6.98 13.73
C VAL A 753 12.88 -6.35 14.32
N ASP A 754 12.74 -5.56 15.38
CA ASP A 754 13.91 -5.02 16.08
C ASP A 754 14.76 -6.13 16.71
N ALA A 755 14.14 -7.20 17.21
CA ALA A 755 14.84 -8.37 17.75
C ALA A 755 15.57 -9.20 16.68
N GLN A 756 14.99 -9.35 15.48
CA GLN A 756 15.64 -10.00 14.33
C GLN A 756 17.00 -9.35 14.02
N LYS A 757 17.03 -8.02 13.95
CA LYS A 757 18.24 -7.25 13.60
C LYS A 757 19.34 -7.33 14.65
N VAL A 758 18.98 -7.45 15.93
CA VAL A 758 19.97 -7.66 17.00
C VAL A 758 20.67 -9.01 16.84
N GLY A 759 19.96 -10.04 16.35
CA GLY A 759 20.53 -11.35 16.04
C GLY A 759 21.58 -11.31 14.93
N ASP A 760 21.31 -10.58 13.85
CA ASP A 760 22.21 -10.48 12.68
C ASP A 760 23.55 -9.81 13.02
N MET A 761 23.58 -8.88 13.97
CA MET A 761 24.80 -8.18 14.41
C MET A 761 25.70 -9.00 15.35
N VAL A 762 25.21 -10.12 15.91
CA VAL A 762 25.97 -11.01 16.80
C VAL A 762 26.52 -12.23 16.03
N GLY A 763 26.11 -12.40 14.77
CA GLY A 763 26.55 -13.48 13.87
C GLY A 763 27.70 -13.14 12.91
N VAL A 764 28.38 -11.99 13.08
CA VAL A 764 29.58 -11.59 12.31
C VAL A 764 30.81 -11.57 13.20
#